data_AF-F4GIQ4-F1
#
_entry.id   AF-F4GIQ4-F1
#
_cell.length_a   1.000
_cell.length_b   1.000
_cell.length_c   1.000
_cell.angle_alpha   90.00
_cell.angle_beta   90.00
_cell.angle_gamma   90.00
#
_symmetry.space_group_name_H-M   'P 1'
#
loop_
_entity.id
_entity.type
_entity.pdbx_description
1 polymer ?
#
loop_
_entity_poly.entity_id
_entity_poly.type
_entity_poly.pdbx_seq_one_letter_code
_entity_poly.pdbx_strand_id
1 'polypeptide(L)'
;MKRFSKSIFTLVLVLVTVFALIGCQTTAPKGTVEAPTPTTVTTPAATAPTPAPVVTAPTPVVEEPVPAAPVTVAPAATPASAPVELPFGVQLIEKNEDGATEFDLFIVHTNDVHARIDSADGGIGYARLATMLNYARSITDNILLLDAGDVIQGTDVAASTQGASIANILGLLEYDAIAVGEHDFDYGFDRLQELVTAAEAASDVKVLNANILDANGYLTFQPYQVYDFNGFTVVVVGLTTPDAAVNAPNDLTFLGSLDIVAETQQYIDEARALGADYIIVLGHVGVDEGESGVTSVKIAEALNGIDLFVDGHSHTAIKNGLRVNDTLIVQAGEYLNNLGVVQIRVKDDKVVFEDALLVPASAVLDPATSDLAKEYGIVEVPEDPTVAQYIASVVAAAAPVSAAPVTPAAPAPAAPAAPVTPVAPVAPVVTTTAVAAPVELPFGVQLIEKNEDGATEFDLFIVHTNDVHARVDSADGGIGYARLATMLNYARSITDNILLLDAGDVIHGTNIATFTQGQSIANILGLLEYDAVTLGNHEFDYGFERLQELVAEAEAASDVKVLNANILDANGYLTFQPYQAYDFNGFTVVVVGMTTPDTVVTAHPDYTKGLTFVSPLDIVAETQQYIDEARAMGADYIIVLGHVGVDEGESGVTSVKIAEALNGIDLFVDGHSHTAIKNGRRVNDTLIVQTGEYLKNLGVVQIRVKDDKVVFEEALLVPASAVLDPATSDLAKEYGIIEVPEDPTVAQYIASEQAALANVVKQVIAYTPVNLDGERANVRTRQTNLSKLVVQAMTAESGADFSITNGGGIRASINAGNITYGDVITVLPFSNVIVVAEITGEDVYKALEHGYRLLPEQNGAFAQTDLQVVYNRFAAPGSRIKLVMLNGKAIDRNATYRVATNDFMAAGGDGYEFFGRVVSRGSLLSDVLINYLKANYPAK
;
A
#
# COMPACT_ATOMS: atom_id res chain seq x y z
N MET A 1 -26.02 8.68 14.09
CA MET A 1 -25.96 9.58 12.92
C MET A 1 -26.98 10.71 13.10
N LYS A 2 -26.51 11.93 13.43
CA LYS A 2 -27.36 13.13 13.53
C LYS A 2 -27.50 13.74 12.12
N ARG A 3 -28.73 13.77 11.61
CA ARG A 3 -29.26 14.58 10.49
C ARG A 3 -28.22 15.10 9.48
N PHE A 4 -27.98 14.32 8.42
CA PHE A 4 -27.48 14.85 7.16
C PHE A 4 -28.51 15.77 6.50
N SER A 5 -28.04 16.77 5.75
CA SER A 5 -28.87 17.64 4.92
C SER A 5 -29.51 16.84 3.78
N LYS A 6 -30.81 17.04 3.52
CA LYS A 6 -31.52 16.39 2.40
C LYS A 6 -30.87 16.67 1.05
N SER A 7 -30.08 17.75 0.91
CA SER A 7 -29.44 18.15 -0.34
C SER A 7 -28.19 17.33 -0.71
N ILE A 8 -27.28 16.99 0.23
CA ILE A 8 -26.17 16.05 -0.02
C ILE A 8 -26.73 14.72 -0.48
N PHE A 9 -27.73 14.23 0.24
CA PHE A 9 -28.39 12.98 -0.10
C PHE A 9 -29.11 13.07 -1.43
N THR A 10 -29.52 14.27 -1.86
CA THR A 10 -30.09 14.51 -3.19
C THR A 10 -29.00 14.52 -4.26
N LEU A 11 -27.82 15.11 -4.06
CA LEU A 11 -26.74 15.03 -5.06
C LEU A 11 -26.12 13.63 -5.14
N VAL A 12 -26.03 12.91 -4.03
CA VAL A 12 -25.51 11.54 -3.98
C VAL A 12 -26.53 10.54 -4.52
N LEU A 13 -27.82 10.75 -4.22
CA LEU A 13 -28.94 10.19 -4.97
C LEU A 13 -28.72 10.43 -6.45
N VAL A 14 -28.36 11.65 -6.84
CA VAL A 14 -28.26 12.07 -8.24
C VAL A 14 -27.07 11.44 -8.95
N LEU A 15 -25.88 11.52 -8.37
CA LEU A 15 -24.68 10.86 -8.88
C LEU A 15 -24.86 9.34 -8.97
N VAL A 16 -25.74 8.71 -8.18
CA VAL A 16 -25.98 7.26 -8.25
C VAL A 16 -27.31 6.92 -8.97
N THR A 17 -28.22 7.86 -9.30
CA THR A 17 -29.51 7.57 -9.99
C THR A 17 -29.52 7.82 -11.48
N VAL A 18 -29.68 6.74 -12.27
CA VAL A 18 -30.53 6.73 -13.48
C VAL A 18 -31.23 5.37 -13.61
N PHE A 19 -32.53 5.28 -13.29
CA PHE A 19 -33.62 4.63 -14.07
C PHE A 19 -34.82 4.18 -13.22
N ALA A 20 -35.83 5.05 -13.17
CA ALA A 20 -37.23 4.65 -13.18
C ALA A 20 -38.01 5.66 -14.02
N LEU A 21 -37.89 5.60 -15.36
CA LEU A 21 -38.86 6.09 -16.36
C LEU A 21 -38.26 6.09 -17.79
N ILE A 22 -37.96 4.92 -18.36
CA ILE A 22 -38.09 4.73 -19.82
C ILE A 22 -38.89 3.45 -20.06
N GLY A 23 -40.21 3.60 -19.96
CA GLY A 23 -41.19 2.58 -20.26
C GLY A 23 -42.53 3.24 -20.52
N CYS A 24 -42.84 3.45 -21.81
CA CYS A 24 -44.12 3.85 -22.41
C CYS A 24 -44.50 5.35 -22.55
N GLN A 25 -44.45 5.77 -23.83
CA GLN A 25 -45.44 6.54 -24.62
C GLN A 25 -45.29 8.05 -24.87
N THR A 26 -44.83 8.33 -26.10
CA THR A 26 -45.35 9.28 -27.12
C THR A 26 -45.61 10.76 -26.77
N THR A 27 -44.81 11.69 -27.33
CA THR A 27 -45.21 12.58 -28.47
C THR A 27 -44.09 13.52 -28.96
N ALA A 28 -43.95 13.54 -30.30
CA ALA A 28 -43.38 14.48 -31.30
C ALA A 28 -42.11 15.37 -31.07
N PRO A 29 -41.17 15.41 -32.05
CA PRO A 29 -39.90 16.14 -31.97
C PRO A 29 -39.97 17.57 -32.53
N LYS A 30 -39.03 18.42 -32.12
CA LYS A 30 -38.66 19.65 -32.83
C LYS A 30 -37.16 19.66 -33.14
N GLY A 31 -36.86 19.66 -34.45
CA GLY A 31 -35.68 20.31 -35.04
C GLY A 31 -34.38 19.52 -35.06
N THR A 32 -34.19 18.68 -36.08
CA THR A 32 -32.88 18.17 -36.48
C THR A 32 -32.01 19.29 -37.07
N VAL A 33 -30.82 19.50 -36.52
CA VAL A 33 -29.70 20.13 -37.25
C VAL A 33 -28.79 18.99 -37.71
N GLU A 34 -28.47 19.01 -39.00
CA GLU A 34 -27.78 17.96 -39.75
C GLU A 34 -26.27 17.99 -39.45
N ALA A 35 -25.69 16.86 -39.06
CA ALA A 35 -24.24 16.72 -38.87
C ALA A 35 -23.52 16.59 -40.23
N PRO A 36 -22.37 17.25 -40.45
CA PRO A 36 -21.66 17.16 -41.72
C PRO A 36 -20.86 15.85 -41.81
N THR A 37 -20.92 15.24 -42.99
CA THR A 37 -20.25 14.00 -43.39
C THR A 37 -18.72 14.14 -43.41
N PRO A 38 -17.95 13.15 -42.93
CA PRO A 38 -16.49 13.21 -42.93
C PRO A 38 -15.93 13.05 -44.35
N THR A 39 -15.02 13.95 -44.73
CA THR A 39 -14.28 13.86 -46.00
C THR A 39 -12.84 13.45 -45.69
N THR A 40 -12.41 12.33 -46.26
CA THR A 40 -11.02 11.87 -46.26
C THR A 40 -10.15 12.78 -47.13
N VAL A 41 -9.01 13.23 -46.61
CA VAL A 41 -7.91 13.79 -47.40
C VAL A 41 -6.58 13.24 -46.92
N THR A 42 -5.85 12.63 -47.84
CA THR A 42 -4.49 12.10 -47.70
C THR A 42 -3.42 13.14 -48.07
N THR A 43 -2.24 12.99 -47.43
CA THR A 43 -0.85 13.36 -47.87
C THR A 43 -0.47 14.85 -47.99
N PRO A 44 0.84 15.28 -47.98
CA PRO A 44 2.13 14.57 -47.82
C PRO A 44 3.18 15.26 -46.89
N ALA A 45 4.36 14.65 -46.74
CA ALA A 45 5.56 15.19 -46.07
C ALA A 45 6.31 16.28 -46.88
N ALA A 46 6.98 17.24 -46.19
CA ALA A 46 8.18 17.95 -46.69
C ALA A 46 8.85 18.89 -45.64
N THR A 47 10.11 18.58 -45.32
CA THR A 47 11.32 19.45 -45.15
C THR A 47 11.30 20.87 -44.55
N ALA A 48 12.28 21.08 -43.66
CA ALA A 48 12.72 22.32 -43.00
C ALA A 48 13.23 23.45 -43.91
N PRO A 49 13.26 24.69 -43.38
CA PRO A 49 14.46 25.53 -43.53
C PRO A 49 14.80 26.45 -42.32
N THR A 50 16.06 26.90 -42.28
CA THR A 50 16.71 27.85 -41.34
C THR A 50 16.82 29.28 -41.97
N PRO A 51 17.42 30.34 -41.35
CA PRO A 51 16.78 31.40 -40.53
C PRO A 51 16.91 32.87 -41.06
N ALA A 52 16.12 33.78 -40.43
CA ALA A 52 16.20 35.24 -40.10
C ALA A 52 16.87 36.28 -41.06
N PRO A 53 16.38 37.56 -41.13
CA PRO A 53 16.74 38.58 -40.11
C PRO A 53 15.72 39.72 -39.80
N VAL A 54 16.07 40.45 -38.73
CA VAL A 54 15.51 41.61 -37.99
C VAL A 54 15.12 42.87 -38.80
N VAL A 55 14.01 43.55 -38.46
CA VAL A 55 13.83 45.03 -38.60
C VAL A 55 12.88 45.60 -37.52
N THR A 56 13.25 46.79 -37.01
CA THR A 56 12.70 47.62 -35.92
C THR A 56 11.45 48.47 -36.24
N ALA A 57 10.71 48.85 -35.18
CA ALA A 57 9.49 49.69 -35.14
C ALA A 57 9.69 51.19 -35.50
N PRO A 58 8.58 51.93 -35.75
CA PRO A 58 8.32 53.14 -34.94
C PRO A 58 6.84 53.45 -34.62
N THR A 59 6.65 54.36 -33.64
CA THR A 59 5.44 54.77 -32.91
C THR A 59 4.84 56.13 -33.41
N PRO A 60 3.82 56.80 -32.77
CA PRO A 60 2.47 57.05 -33.30
C PRO A 60 2.09 58.55 -33.49
N VAL A 61 0.89 58.89 -34.00
CA VAL A 61 0.25 60.22 -33.81
C VAL A 61 -1.30 60.15 -33.76
N VAL A 62 -1.85 60.99 -32.88
CA VAL A 62 -3.23 61.21 -32.39
C VAL A 62 -4.03 62.18 -33.28
N GLU A 63 -5.36 62.03 -33.38
CA GLU A 63 -6.29 63.19 -33.47
C GLU A 63 -7.74 62.85 -33.03
N GLU A 64 -8.35 63.78 -32.30
CA GLU A 64 -9.72 63.87 -31.74
C GLU A 64 -10.38 65.15 -32.34
N PRO A 65 -11.66 65.54 -32.05
CA PRO A 65 -12.99 64.90 -32.18
C PRO A 65 -14.04 65.88 -32.81
N VAL A 66 -15.36 65.74 -32.49
CA VAL A 66 -16.52 66.73 -32.57
C VAL A 66 -17.55 66.50 -33.73
N PRO A 67 -18.90 66.68 -33.57
CA PRO A 67 -19.84 66.48 -32.44
C PRO A 67 -21.20 65.81 -32.82
N ALA A 68 -22.03 65.56 -31.80
CA ALA A 68 -23.37 64.95 -31.83
C ALA A 68 -24.56 65.94 -31.73
N ALA A 69 -25.79 65.47 -32.01
CA ALA A 69 -27.09 65.85 -31.41
C ALA A 69 -28.25 64.96 -31.95
N PRO A 70 -29.44 64.81 -31.29
CA PRO A 70 -29.70 64.68 -29.84
C PRO A 70 -30.75 63.57 -29.44
N VAL A 71 -30.42 62.84 -28.37
CA VAL A 71 -31.15 62.45 -27.12
C VAL A 71 -32.68 62.17 -27.08
N THR A 72 -33.04 60.99 -26.53
CA THR A 72 -33.98 60.84 -25.39
C THR A 72 -33.49 59.75 -24.41
N VAL A 73 -33.63 60.03 -23.10
CA VAL A 73 -32.96 59.37 -21.95
C VAL A 73 -33.83 58.27 -21.32
N ALA A 74 -33.18 57.18 -20.89
CA ALA A 74 -33.62 56.26 -19.83
C ALA A 74 -32.52 56.20 -18.74
N PRO A 75 -32.83 55.94 -17.47
CA PRO A 75 -31.95 56.24 -16.33
C PRO A 75 -30.73 55.33 -16.24
N ALA A 76 -29.65 55.89 -15.68
CA ALA A 76 -28.30 55.35 -15.66
C ALA A 76 -28.18 53.98 -14.97
N ALA A 77 -27.59 53.03 -15.70
CA ALA A 77 -26.87 51.91 -15.10
C ALA A 77 -25.51 52.42 -14.59
N THR A 78 -25.14 51.98 -13.39
CA THR A 78 -23.82 52.14 -12.77
C THR A 78 -22.73 51.66 -13.73
N PRO A 79 -21.55 52.34 -13.84
CA PRO A 79 -20.49 51.84 -14.71
C PRO A 79 -19.99 50.51 -14.15
N ALA A 80 -20.01 49.45 -14.96
CA ALA A 80 -19.26 48.23 -14.68
C ALA A 80 -17.79 48.62 -14.50
N SER A 81 -17.20 48.19 -13.38
CA SER A 81 -15.77 48.27 -13.13
C SER A 81 -15.00 47.61 -14.28
N ALA A 82 -13.85 48.19 -14.65
CA ALA A 82 -12.94 47.52 -15.59
C ALA A 82 -12.62 46.10 -15.07
N PRO A 83 -12.51 45.09 -15.95
CA PRO A 83 -12.16 43.73 -15.53
C PRO A 83 -10.83 43.77 -14.77
N VAL A 84 -10.81 43.18 -13.59
CA VAL A 84 -9.60 43.01 -12.78
C VAL A 84 -8.67 42.09 -13.57
N GLU A 85 -7.53 42.59 -14.01
CA GLU A 85 -6.51 41.77 -14.67
C GLU A 85 -5.81 40.94 -13.59
N LEU A 86 -6.10 39.63 -13.54
CA LEU A 86 -5.51 38.73 -12.55
C LEU A 86 -4.07 38.36 -12.98
N PRO A 87 -3.15 38.17 -12.02
CA PRO A 87 -1.79 37.70 -12.29
C PRO A 87 -1.73 36.39 -13.09
N PHE A 88 -0.58 36.11 -13.71
CA PHE A 88 -0.31 34.90 -14.49
C PHE A 88 -1.23 34.67 -15.71
N GLY A 89 -2.03 35.67 -16.10
CA GLY A 89 -2.99 35.55 -17.20
C GLY A 89 -4.28 34.84 -16.83
N VAL A 90 -4.48 34.55 -15.53
CA VAL A 90 -5.68 33.88 -14.99
C VAL A 90 -6.92 34.67 -15.40
N GLN A 91 -7.94 33.95 -15.87
CA GLN A 91 -9.25 34.54 -16.19
C GLN A 91 -10.26 34.05 -15.17
N LEU A 92 -11.18 34.93 -14.74
CA LEU A 92 -12.31 34.49 -13.92
C LEU A 92 -13.22 33.58 -14.76
N ILE A 93 -13.48 32.36 -14.28
CA ILE A 93 -14.44 31.44 -14.89
C ILE A 93 -15.77 31.55 -14.15
N GLU A 94 -16.76 32.15 -14.80
CA GLU A 94 -18.11 32.26 -14.26
C GLU A 94 -18.84 30.92 -14.47
N LYS A 95 -19.16 30.24 -13.36
CA LYS A 95 -19.83 28.93 -13.38
C LYS A 95 -21.36 29.07 -13.27
N ASN A 96 -21.84 30.10 -12.56
CA ASN A 96 -23.25 30.44 -12.45
C ASN A 96 -23.47 31.93 -12.11
N GLU A 97 -24.48 32.57 -12.69
CA GLU A 97 -24.90 33.97 -12.44
C GLU A 97 -26.45 34.09 -12.36
N ASP A 98 -27.12 33.11 -11.75
CA ASP A 98 -28.57 33.15 -11.52
C ASP A 98 -29.01 34.14 -10.40
N GLY A 99 -28.05 34.69 -9.65
CA GLY A 99 -28.26 35.68 -8.60
C GLY A 99 -28.80 35.11 -7.28
N ALA A 100 -28.77 33.79 -7.10
CA ALA A 100 -29.15 33.15 -5.85
C ALA A 100 -28.16 33.48 -4.73
N THR A 101 -28.69 33.96 -3.62
CA THR A 101 -27.91 34.27 -2.40
C THR A 101 -27.83 33.09 -1.42
N GLU A 102 -28.54 32.00 -1.69
CA GLU A 102 -28.47 30.75 -0.93
C GLU A 102 -28.49 29.57 -1.91
N PHE A 103 -27.41 28.79 -1.93
CA PHE A 103 -27.26 27.64 -2.84
C PHE A 103 -26.31 26.58 -2.27
N ASP A 104 -26.39 25.38 -2.83
CA ASP A 104 -25.44 24.30 -2.56
C ASP A 104 -24.42 24.25 -3.71
N LEU A 105 -23.14 24.33 -3.38
CA LEU A 105 -21.97 24.12 -4.24
C LEU A 105 -21.39 22.73 -3.95
N PHE A 106 -20.98 22.02 -4.99
CA PHE A 106 -20.43 20.67 -4.87
C PHE A 106 -19.04 20.59 -5.48
N ILE A 107 -18.06 20.21 -4.67
CA ILE A 107 -16.71 19.87 -5.11
C ILE A 107 -16.68 18.36 -5.29
N VAL A 108 -16.69 17.92 -6.55
CA VAL A 108 -16.53 16.51 -6.92
C VAL A 108 -15.06 16.29 -7.22
N HIS A 109 -14.45 15.26 -6.65
CA HIS A 109 -13.03 15.04 -6.85
C HIS A 109 -12.62 13.58 -7.00
N THR A 110 -11.51 13.40 -7.70
CA THR A 110 -10.77 12.17 -7.92
C THR A 110 -9.28 12.43 -7.65
N ASN A 111 -8.50 11.37 -7.52
CA ASN A 111 -7.05 11.41 -7.32
C ASN A 111 -6.50 10.01 -7.65
N ASP A 112 -5.21 9.91 -7.98
CA ASP A 112 -4.48 8.64 -8.12
C ASP A 112 -5.20 7.65 -9.06
N VAL A 113 -5.74 8.14 -10.19
CA VAL A 113 -6.56 7.32 -11.09
C VAL A 113 -5.70 6.34 -11.90
N HIS A 114 -4.43 6.69 -12.14
CA HIS A 114 -3.45 5.88 -12.88
C HIS A 114 -4.01 5.33 -14.20
N ALA A 115 -4.66 6.20 -14.97
CA ALA A 115 -5.19 5.88 -16.30
C ALA A 115 -6.08 4.62 -16.35
N ARG A 116 -6.68 4.21 -15.22
CA ARG A 116 -7.64 3.11 -15.17
C ARG A 116 -8.98 3.59 -15.70
N ILE A 117 -9.09 3.55 -17.02
CA ILE A 117 -10.18 4.22 -17.76
C ILE A 117 -11.52 3.49 -17.73
N ASP A 118 -11.53 2.18 -17.45
CA ASP A 118 -12.72 1.35 -17.41
C ASP A 118 -12.92 0.70 -16.03
N SER A 119 -13.92 -0.18 -15.93
CA SER A 119 -14.28 -0.86 -14.68
C SER A 119 -13.62 -2.23 -14.51
N ALA A 120 -12.67 -2.60 -15.37
CA ALA A 120 -12.04 -3.93 -15.34
C ALA A 120 -11.31 -4.21 -14.02
N ASP A 121 -10.81 -3.16 -13.37
CA ASP A 121 -10.07 -3.23 -12.12
C ASP A 121 -10.93 -2.99 -10.87
N GLY A 122 -12.27 -2.96 -11.02
CA GLY A 122 -13.20 -2.76 -9.90
C GLY A 122 -13.50 -1.31 -9.53
N GLY A 123 -12.86 -0.34 -10.18
CA GLY A 123 -13.17 1.10 -10.08
C GLY A 123 -14.44 1.50 -10.85
N ILE A 124 -14.92 2.73 -10.64
CA ILE A 124 -16.13 3.27 -11.30
C ILE A 124 -15.98 3.27 -12.83
N GLY A 125 -14.79 3.61 -13.33
CA GLY A 125 -14.49 3.82 -14.74
C GLY A 125 -15.05 5.14 -15.28
N TYR A 126 -14.33 5.79 -16.20
CA TYR A 126 -14.66 7.14 -16.67
C TYR A 126 -16.01 7.22 -17.41
N ALA A 127 -16.46 6.14 -18.05
CA ALA A 127 -17.75 6.15 -18.74
C ALA A 127 -18.94 6.19 -17.76
N ARG A 128 -18.88 5.49 -16.61
CA ARG A 128 -19.92 5.63 -15.58
C ARG A 128 -19.80 6.96 -14.88
N LEU A 129 -18.57 7.40 -14.55
CA LEU A 129 -18.35 8.72 -13.96
C LEU A 129 -18.96 9.83 -14.83
N ALA A 130 -18.79 9.77 -16.14
CA ALA A 130 -19.42 10.70 -17.08
C ALA A 130 -20.95 10.68 -17.00
N THR A 131 -21.60 9.51 -16.89
CA THR A 131 -23.05 9.43 -16.65
C THR A 131 -23.45 10.14 -15.36
N MET A 132 -22.71 9.88 -14.27
CA MET A 132 -22.98 10.48 -12.96
C MET A 132 -22.86 12.01 -13.05
N LEU A 133 -21.77 12.52 -13.63
CA LEU A 133 -21.50 13.94 -13.82
C LEU A 133 -22.52 14.64 -14.71
N ASN A 134 -22.86 14.04 -15.87
CA ASN A 134 -23.87 14.58 -16.79
C ASN A 134 -25.23 14.72 -16.10
N TYR A 135 -25.59 13.75 -15.25
CA TYR A 135 -26.82 13.84 -14.50
C TYR A 135 -26.75 14.88 -13.37
N ALA A 136 -25.63 14.98 -12.65
CA ALA A 136 -25.41 16.01 -11.64
C ALA A 136 -25.50 17.42 -12.24
N ARG A 137 -24.82 17.67 -13.37
CA ARG A 137 -24.88 18.92 -14.14
C ARG A 137 -26.27 19.22 -14.68
N SER A 138 -27.11 18.20 -14.93
CA SER A 138 -28.51 18.43 -15.33
C SER A 138 -29.40 19.01 -14.22
N ILE A 139 -28.92 18.98 -12.97
CA ILE A 139 -29.66 19.42 -11.78
C ILE A 139 -29.11 20.71 -11.21
N THR A 140 -27.80 20.90 -11.27
CA THR A 140 -27.15 22.11 -10.78
C THR A 140 -25.87 22.39 -11.56
N ASP A 141 -25.66 23.67 -11.86
CA ASP A 141 -24.44 24.18 -12.47
C ASP A 141 -23.38 24.55 -11.40
N ASN A 142 -23.72 24.43 -10.11
CA ASN A 142 -22.83 24.71 -8.98
C ASN A 142 -21.93 23.50 -8.66
N ILE A 143 -21.14 23.07 -9.65
CA ILE A 143 -20.23 21.93 -9.53
C ILE A 143 -18.82 22.34 -9.96
N LEU A 144 -17.82 21.97 -9.16
CA LEU A 144 -16.42 21.91 -9.57
C LEU A 144 -15.96 20.46 -9.60
N LEU A 145 -15.41 20.03 -10.73
CA LEU A 145 -14.79 18.71 -10.89
C LEU A 145 -13.27 18.84 -10.86
N LEU A 146 -12.64 18.29 -9.83
CA LEU A 146 -11.20 18.42 -9.56
C LEU A 146 -10.50 17.06 -9.58
N ASP A 147 -9.25 17.01 -10.02
CA ASP A 147 -8.39 15.83 -9.86
C ASP A 147 -7.09 16.19 -9.14
N ALA A 148 -6.70 15.42 -8.14
CA ALA A 148 -5.53 15.69 -7.33
C ALA A 148 -4.21 15.13 -7.92
N GLY A 149 -4.19 14.63 -9.16
CA GLY A 149 -2.98 14.23 -9.88
C GLY A 149 -2.84 12.72 -10.08
N ASP A 150 -1.79 12.33 -10.82
CA ASP A 150 -1.51 10.94 -11.23
C ASP A 150 -2.60 10.34 -12.12
N VAL A 151 -2.89 11.07 -13.19
CA VAL A 151 -4.00 10.73 -14.08
C VAL A 151 -3.53 10.06 -15.37
N ILE A 152 -2.39 10.45 -15.95
CA ILE A 152 -2.11 10.11 -17.36
C ILE A 152 -1.36 8.81 -17.61
N GLN A 153 -0.83 8.13 -16.59
CA GLN A 153 -0.04 6.89 -16.71
C GLN A 153 -0.70 5.71 -15.98
N GLY A 154 -0.21 4.48 -16.16
CA GLY A 154 -0.61 3.34 -15.31
C GLY A 154 -1.26 2.19 -16.06
N THR A 155 -1.60 2.39 -17.34
CA THR A 155 -2.19 1.35 -18.20
C THR A 155 -1.50 1.28 -19.57
N ASP A 156 -1.65 0.14 -20.25
CA ASP A 156 -1.15 -0.04 -21.63
C ASP A 156 -1.74 0.98 -22.61
N VAL A 157 -2.99 1.40 -22.38
CA VAL A 157 -3.67 2.42 -23.19
C VAL A 157 -2.99 3.78 -23.02
N ALA A 158 -2.71 4.18 -21.78
CA ALA A 158 -1.95 5.39 -21.49
C ALA A 158 -0.53 5.31 -22.08
N ALA A 159 0.17 4.20 -21.90
CA ALA A 159 1.53 4.03 -22.40
C ALA A 159 1.59 4.08 -23.94
N SER A 160 0.65 3.45 -24.63
CA SER A 160 0.61 3.44 -26.11
C SER A 160 0.32 4.81 -26.73
N THR A 161 -0.32 5.71 -25.99
CA THR A 161 -0.65 7.06 -26.44
C THR A 161 0.19 8.14 -25.74
N GLN A 162 1.08 7.72 -24.84
CA GLN A 162 1.85 8.59 -23.95
C GLN A 162 0.94 9.64 -23.30
N GLY A 163 -0.12 9.18 -22.61
CA GLY A 163 -1.07 9.99 -21.86
C GLY A 163 -2.15 10.72 -22.68
N ALA A 164 -2.04 10.79 -24.01
CA ALA A 164 -2.98 11.56 -24.82
C ALA A 164 -4.42 11.04 -24.79
N SER A 165 -4.62 9.72 -24.64
CA SER A 165 -5.98 9.18 -24.49
C SER A 165 -6.65 9.70 -23.23
N ILE A 166 -5.91 9.82 -22.13
CA ILE A 166 -6.43 10.26 -20.85
C ILE A 166 -6.72 11.75 -20.84
N ALA A 167 -5.79 12.57 -21.36
CA ALA A 167 -6.02 14.00 -21.52
C ALA A 167 -7.32 14.32 -22.29
N ASN A 168 -7.63 13.53 -23.33
CA ASN A 168 -8.88 13.66 -24.06
C ASN A 168 -10.11 13.24 -23.22
N ILE A 169 -10.00 12.17 -22.42
CA ILE A 169 -11.09 11.73 -21.54
C ILE A 169 -11.39 12.80 -20.48
N LEU A 170 -10.35 13.39 -19.86
CA LEU A 170 -10.50 14.46 -18.87
C LEU A 170 -11.22 15.68 -19.47
N GLY A 171 -10.88 16.04 -20.72
CA GLY A 171 -11.61 17.07 -21.46
C GLY A 171 -13.07 16.68 -21.76
N LEU A 172 -13.34 15.42 -22.12
CA LEU A 172 -14.71 14.91 -22.36
C LEU A 172 -15.57 14.92 -21.09
N LEU A 173 -14.96 14.73 -19.91
CA LEU A 173 -15.65 14.80 -18.63
C LEU A 173 -15.77 16.24 -18.11
N GLU A 174 -15.17 17.21 -18.79
CA GLU A 174 -15.14 18.63 -18.42
C GLU A 174 -14.60 18.82 -16.98
N TYR A 175 -13.41 18.28 -16.71
CA TYR A 175 -12.68 18.61 -15.48
C TYR A 175 -12.39 20.11 -15.45
N ASP A 176 -12.55 20.72 -14.27
CA ASP A 176 -12.32 22.15 -14.06
C ASP A 176 -10.85 22.44 -13.78
N ALA A 177 -10.23 21.66 -12.89
CA ALA A 177 -8.81 21.76 -12.60
C ALA A 177 -8.18 20.44 -12.17
N ILE A 178 -6.88 20.30 -12.42
CA ILE A 178 -6.08 19.10 -12.13
C ILE A 178 -4.75 19.53 -11.52
N ALA A 179 -4.35 18.94 -10.40
CA ALA A 179 -2.99 19.05 -9.88
C ALA A 179 -2.05 18.11 -10.63
N VAL A 180 -0.77 18.45 -10.67
CA VAL A 180 0.25 17.58 -11.27
C VAL A 180 0.73 16.59 -10.22
N GLY A 181 0.66 15.28 -10.48
CA GLY A 181 1.28 14.26 -9.64
C GLY A 181 2.68 13.87 -10.15
N GLU A 182 3.47 13.17 -9.34
CA GLU A 182 4.82 12.74 -9.75
C GLU A 182 4.80 11.82 -10.96
N HIS A 183 3.75 11.01 -11.12
CA HIS A 183 3.65 10.06 -12.21
C HIS A 183 3.13 10.69 -13.49
N ASP A 184 2.59 11.92 -13.44
CA ASP A 184 2.30 12.68 -14.66
C ASP A 184 3.58 13.08 -15.42
N PHE A 185 4.77 12.95 -14.79
CA PHE A 185 6.08 13.12 -15.43
C PHE A 185 6.61 11.87 -16.14
N ASP A 186 5.95 10.71 -16.04
CA ASP A 186 6.49 9.42 -16.52
C ASP A 186 6.77 9.39 -18.03
N TYR A 187 6.06 10.20 -18.82
CA TYR A 187 6.30 10.34 -20.26
C TYR A 187 7.24 11.52 -20.61
N GLY A 188 7.79 12.19 -19.61
CA GLY A 188 8.69 13.34 -19.70
C GLY A 188 7.95 14.69 -19.65
N PHE A 189 8.62 15.71 -19.10
CA PHE A 189 8.06 17.05 -18.92
C PHE A 189 7.62 17.73 -20.22
N ASP A 190 8.41 17.61 -21.30
CA ASP A 190 8.03 18.17 -22.60
C ASP A 190 6.71 17.58 -23.11
N ARG A 191 6.51 16.28 -22.87
CA ARG A 191 5.28 15.58 -23.25
C ARG A 191 4.12 16.02 -22.38
N LEU A 192 4.32 16.13 -21.07
CA LEU A 192 3.32 16.67 -20.15
C LEU A 192 2.87 18.07 -20.59
N GLN A 193 3.80 18.97 -20.93
CA GLN A 193 3.47 20.31 -21.40
C GLN A 193 2.72 20.32 -22.74
N GLU A 194 3.03 19.41 -23.65
CA GLU A 194 2.27 19.23 -24.89
C GLU A 194 0.82 18.83 -24.59
N LEU A 195 0.62 17.86 -23.68
CA LEU A 195 -0.71 17.39 -23.28
C LEU A 195 -1.51 18.46 -22.58
N VAL A 196 -0.90 19.19 -21.64
CA VAL A 196 -1.51 20.32 -20.92
C VAL A 196 -1.97 21.38 -21.93
N THR A 197 -1.05 21.83 -22.79
CA THR A 197 -1.37 22.85 -23.81
C THR A 197 -2.53 22.39 -24.71
N ALA A 198 -2.55 21.11 -25.10
CA ALA A 198 -3.62 20.57 -25.93
C ALA A 198 -4.96 20.46 -25.18
N ALA A 199 -4.94 20.02 -23.92
CA ALA A 199 -6.14 19.86 -23.09
C ALA A 199 -6.79 21.22 -22.78
N GLU A 200 -6.01 22.21 -22.39
CA GLU A 200 -6.50 23.57 -22.10
C GLU A 200 -6.95 24.33 -23.37
N ALA A 201 -6.47 23.92 -24.54
CA ALA A 201 -6.94 24.46 -25.82
C ALA A 201 -8.23 23.77 -26.31
N ALA A 202 -8.47 22.54 -25.88
CA ALA A 202 -9.62 21.73 -26.29
C ALA A 202 -10.80 21.78 -25.32
N SER A 203 -10.57 22.20 -24.07
CA SER A 203 -11.54 22.24 -22.99
C SER A 203 -11.17 23.32 -21.96
N ASP A 204 -12.06 23.59 -21.00
CA ASP A 204 -11.85 24.61 -19.98
C ASP A 204 -10.99 24.14 -18.79
N VAL A 205 -10.48 22.90 -18.84
CA VAL A 205 -9.61 22.34 -17.79
C VAL A 205 -8.37 23.22 -17.58
N LYS A 206 -7.93 23.29 -16.33
CA LYS A 206 -6.69 23.97 -15.94
C LYS A 206 -5.75 23.02 -15.21
N VAL A 207 -4.51 22.92 -15.66
CA VAL A 207 -3.48 22.15 -14.94
C VAL A 207 -2.70 23.09 -14.05
N LEU A 208 -2.79 22.86 -12.74
CA LEU A 208 -2.37 23.80 -11.71
C LEU A 208 -1.16 23.29 -10.95
N ASN A 209 -0.17 24.15 -10.77
CA ASN A 209 0.91 23.92 -9.80
C ASN A 209 1.61 25.24 -9.40
N ALA A 210 1.81 25.41 -8.10
CA ALA A 210 2.40 26.60 -7.49
C ALA A 210 3.85 26.40 -6.97
N ASN A 211 4.42 25.19 -7.05
CA ASN A 211 5.69 24.85 -6.41
C ASN A 211 6.69 24.08 -7.29
N ILE A 212 6.47 24.02 -8.60
CA ILE A 212 7.35 23.46 -9.62
C ILE A 212 7.90 24.59 -10.47
N LEU A 213 9.23 24.70 -10.48
CA LEU A 213 9.96 25.76 -11.14
C LEU A 213 10.89 25.19 -12.22
N ASP A 214 11.06 25.94 -13.31
CA ASP A 214 12.08 25.66 -14.32
C ASP A 214 13.50 25.99 -13.81
N ALA A 215 14.51 25.68 -14.61
CA ALA A 215 15.91 25.96 -14.28
C ALA A 215 16.24 27.45 -14.02
N ASN A 216 15.36 28.37 -14.41
CA ASN A 216 15.51 29.81 -14.19
C ASN A 216 14.67 30.31 -12.99
N GLY A 217 13.94 29.43 -12.31
CA GLY A 217 13.08 29.76 -11.19
C GLY A 217 11.70 30.29 -11.58
N TYR A 218 11.23 30.09 -12.82
CA TYR A 218 9.87 30.45 -13.24
C TYR A 218 8.92 29.27 -13.05
N LEU A 219 7.67 29.56 -12.66
CA LEU A 219 6.61 28.55 -12.63
C LEU A 219 6.44 27.89 -14.01
N THR A 220 6.31 26.58 -13.99
CA THR A 220 6.09 25.76 -15.19
C THR A 220 4.60 25.63 -15.54
N PHE A 221 3.71 25.87 -14.58
CA PHE A 221 2.26 25.80 -14.71
C PHE A 221 1.58 27.04 -14.12
N GLN A 222 0.28 27.18 -14.36
CA GLN A 222 -0.53 28.19 -13.71
C GLN A 222 -0.67 27.84 -12.21
N PRO A 223 -0.42 28.77 -11.27
CA PRO A 223 -0.41 28.41 -9.84
C PRO A 223 -1.80 28.22 -9.24
N TYR A 224 -2.80 28.98 -9.73
CA TYR A 224 -4.17 28.92 -9.23
C TYR A 224 -5.18 29.28 -10.32
N GLN A 225 -6.46 28.93 -10.10
CA GLN A 225 -7.58 29.31 -10.96
C GLN A 225 -8.74 29.87 -10.10
N VAL A 226 -9.46 30.86 -10.63
CA VAL A 226 -10.58 31.54 -9.95
C VAL A 226 -11.90 31.18 -10.62
N TYR A 227 -12.89 30.78 -9.83
CA TYR A 227 -14.24 30.44 -10.25
C TYR A 227 -15.27 31.30 -9.52
N ASP A 228 -16.28 31.79 -10.22
CA ASP A 228 -17.40 32.55 -9.62
C ASP A 228 -18.70 31.74 -9.63
N PHE A 229 -19.37 31.72 -8.49
CA PHE A 229 -20.71 31.15 -8.32
C PHE A 229 -21.62 32.21 -7.70
N ASN A 230 -22.40 32.92 -8.52
CA ASN A 230 -23.33 33.96 -8.07
C ASN A 230 -22.66 35.08 -7.23
N GLY A 231 -21.42 35.43 -7.55
CA GLY A 231 -20.61 36.38 -6.77
C GLY A 231 -19.83 35.76 -5.61
N PHE A 232 -20.02 34.46 -5.31
CA PHE A 232 -19.19 33.72 -4.36
C PHE A 232 -17.94 33.20 -5.08
N THR A 233 -16.78 33.74 -4.71
CA THR A 233 -15.51 33.45 -5.39
C THR A 233 -14.79 32.27 -4.76
N VAL A 234 -14.51 31.24 -5.56
CA VAL A 234 -13.71 30.07 -5.19
C VAL A 234 -12.36 30.12 -5.90
N VAL A 235 -11.26 30.02 -5.15
CA VAL A 235 -9.90 29.94 -5.71
C VAL A 235 -9.31 28.57 -5.47
N VAL A 236 -8.83 27.92 -6.52
CA VAL A 236 -8.15 26.61 -6.46
C VAL A 236 -6.66 26.81 -6.70
N VAL A 237 -5.81 26.43 -5.75
CA VAL A 237 -4.35 26.54 -5.81
C VAL A 237 -3.75 25.14 -5.98
N GLY A 238 -2.90 24.92 -6.99
CA GLY A 238 -2.30 23.61 -7.28
C GLY A 238 -0.99 23.37 -6.53
N LEU A 239 -0.77 22.15 -6.04
CA LEU A 239 0.44 21.78 -5.30
C LEU A 239 0.88 20.35 -5.59
N THR A 240 2.19 20.08 -5.55
CA THR A 240 2.76 18.73 -5.76
C THR A 240 3.81 18.43 -4.70
N THR A 241 3.94 17.17 -4.30
CA THR A 241 4.99 16.74 -3.36
C THR A 241 6.39 17.11 -3.86
N PRO A 242 7.32 17.54 -2.98
CA PRO A 242 8.73 17.67 -3.34
C PRO A 242 9.37 16.35 -3.79
N ASP A 243 8.79 15.20 -3.41
CA ASP A 243 9.26 13.86 -3.76
C ASP A 243 9.17 13.57 -5.26
N ALA A 244 8.32 14.30 -5.98
CA ALA A 244 8.19 14.23 -7.43
C ALA A 244 9.49 14.58 -8.18
N ALA A 245 10.47 15.22 -7.50
CA ALA A 245 11.78 15.51 -8.06
C ALA A 245 12.54 14.26 -8.55
N VAL A 246 12.23 13.06 -8.02
CA VAL A 246 12.87 11.80 -8.44
C VAL A 246 12.44 11.38 -9.84
N ASN A 247 11.19 11.64 -10.22
CA ASN A 247 10.60 11.25 -11.50
C ASN A 247 10.69 12.37 -12.55
N ALA A 248 11.03 13.58 -12.12
CA ALA A 248 11.15 14.75 -12.97
C ALA A 248 12.56 14.94 -13.58
N PRO A 249 12.69 15.62 -14.73
CA PRO A 249 13.98 16.02 -15.28
C PRO A 249 14.85 16.83 -14.31
N ASN A 250 16.17 16.67 -14.37
CA ASN A 250 17.16 17.33 -13.50
C ASN A 250 17.15 18.87 -13.54
N ASP A 251 16.41 19.49 -14.45
CA ASP A 251 16.28 20.93 -14.65
C ASP A 251 14.98 21.53 -14.09
N LEU A 252 14.12 20.70 -13.48
CA LEU A 252 12.99 21.16 -12.67
C LEU A 252 13.39 21.23 -11.19
N THR A 253 12.87 22.24 -10.49
CA THR A 253 13.02 22.39 -9.04
C THR A 253 11.66 22.27 -8.39
N PHE A 254 11.53 21.34 -7.45
CA PHE A 254 10.38 21.20 -6.58
C PHE A 254 10.73 21.84 -5.24
N LEU A 255 9.93 22.82 -4.80
CA LEU A 255 10.22 23.54 -3.56
C LEU A 255 10.17 22.59 -2.36
N GLY A 256 11.23 22.57 -1.54
CA GLY A 256 11.32 21.73 -0.34
C GLY A 256 10.42 22.20 0.80
N SER A 257 10.42 21.45 1.92
CA SER A 257 9.44 21.57 3.02
C SER A 257 9.27 22.96 3.65
N LEU A 258 10.33 23.78 3.76
CA LEU A 258 10.21 25.14 4.30
C LEU A 258 9.72 26.14 3.24
N ASP A 259 10.08 25.93 1.98
CA ASP A 259 9.77 26.85 0.88
C ASP A 259 8.36 26.61 0.35
N ILE A 260 7.89 25.36 0.30
CA ILE A 260 6.53 25.00 -0.12
C ILE A 260 5.46 25.63 0.78
N VAL A 261 5.69 25.65 2.09
CA VAL A 261 4.77 26.29 3.06
C VAL A 261 4.73 27.80 2.84
N ALA A 262 5.89 28.45 2.75
CA ALA A 262 5.97 29.89 2.57
C ALA A 262 5.34 30.35 1.24
N GLU A 263 5.63 29.64 0.15
CA GLU A 263 5.10 29.96 -1.18
C GLU A 263 3.59 29.69 -1.26
N THR A 264 3.11 28.58 -0.68
CA THR A 264 1.66 28.29 -0.63
C THR A 264 0.91 29.36 0.17
N GLN A 265 1.46 29.84 1.30
CA GLN A 265 0.84 30.94 2.05
C GLN A 265 0.74 32.22 1.21
N GLN A 266 1.73 32.51 0.37
CA GLN A 266 1.70 33.67 -0.52
C GLN A 266 0.51 33.61 -1.48
N TYR A 267 0.25 32.45 -2.10
CA TYR A 267 -0.89 32.27 -2.99
C TYR A 267 -2.23 32.28 -2.27
N ILE A 268 -2.30 31.78 -1.03
CA ILE A 268 -3.50 31.90 -0.18
C ILE A 268 -3.78 33.37 0.15
N ASP A 269 -2.75 34.13 0.54
CA ASP A 269 -2.87 35.55 0.85
C ASP A 269 -3.28 36.36 -0.38
N GLU A 270 -2.73 36.02 -1.55
CA GLU A 270 -3.09 36.62 -2.84
C GLU A 270 -4.54 36.31 -3.20
N ALA A 271 -4.98 35.05 -3.08
CA ALA A 271 -6.36 34.65 -3.30
C ALA A 271 -7.32 35.42 -2.39
N ARG A 272 -7.01 35.58 -1.10
CA ARG A 272 -7.81 36.42 -0.19
C ARG A 272 -7.79 37.89 -0.59
N ALA A 273 -6.66 38.42 -1.04
CA ALA A 273 -6.57 39.80 -1.53
C ALA A 273 -7.39 40.03 -2.81
N LEU A 274 -7.57 38.99 -3.63
CA LEU A 274 -8.45 38.99 -4.81
C LEU A 274 -9.94 38.87 -4.46
N GLY A 275 -10.27 38.64 -3.19
CA GLY A 275 -11.66 38.52 -2.72
C GLY A 275 -12.18 37.08 -2.69
N ALA A 276 -11.32 36.08 -2.65
CA ALA A 276 -11.75 34.68 -2.50
C ALA A 276 -12.57 34.49 -1.23
N ASP A 277 -13.80 34.01 -1.38
CA ASP A 277 -14.67 33.62 -0.28
C ASP A 277 -14.33 32.21 0.21
N TYR A 278 -13.87 31.33 -0.69
CA TYR A 278 -13.46 29.96 -0.39
C TYR A 278 -12.18 29.58 -1.13
N ILE A 279 -11.20 29.02 -0.42
CA ILE A 279 -9.91 28.61 -0.97
C ILE A 279 -9.75 27.10 -0.87
N ILE A 280 -9.50 26.49 -2.02
CA ILE A 280 -9.19 25.07 -2.19
C ILE A 280 -7.71 24.93 -2.51
N VAL A 281 -6.98 24.14 -1.73
CA VAL A 281 -5.67 23.61 -2.17
C VAL A 281 -5.92 22.27 -2.84
N LEU A 282 -5.59 22.16 -4.12
CA LEU A 282 -5.62 20.93 -4.90
C LEU A 282 -4.20 20.39 -4.93
N GLY A 283 -3.91 19.39 -4.08
CA GLY A 283 -2.57 18.91 -3.84
C GLY A 283 -2.38 17.46 -4.25
N HIS A 284 -1.19 17.15 -4.75
CA HIS A 284 -0.66 15.80 -4.85
C HIS A 284 0.48 15.65 -3.85
N VAL A 285 0.16 15.73 -2.55
CA VAL A 285 1.18 15.83 -1.49
C VAL A 285 1.15 14.65 -0.53
N GLY A 286 -0.03 14.07 -0.30
CA GLY A 286 -0.20 12.93 0.60
C GLY A 286 -0.53 13.34 2.02
N VAL A 287 -1.34 12.51 2.69
CA VAL A 287 -1.68 12.66 4.11
C VAL A 287 -0.72 11.92 5.05
N ASP A 288 0.07 10.99 4.51
CA ASP A 288 1.12 10.20 5.15
C ASP A 288 2.52 10.75 4.82
N GLU A 289 3.52 10.43 5.64
CA GLU A 289 4.86 11.01 5.48
C GLU A 289 5.63 10.33 4.34
N GLY A 290 5.73 10.99 3.17
CA GLY A 290 6.69 10.64 2.12
C GLY A 290 8.15 10.99 2.47
N GLU A 291 9.11 10.69 1.59
CA GLU A 291 10.56 10.93 1.82
C GLU A 291 10.89 12.40 2.17
N SER A 292 10.11 13.37 1.68
CA SER A 292 10.26 14.79 1.95
C SER A 292 9.74 15.22 3.33
N GLY A 293 8.95 14.37 3.98
CA GLY A 293 8.26 14.66 5.24
C GLY A 293 7.21 15.77 5.15
N VAL A 294 6.79 16.15 3.94
CA VAL A 294 5.73 17.14 3.68
C VAL A 294 4.42 16.42 3.45
N THR A 295 3.39 16.75 4.25
CA THR A 295 2.05 16.17 4.10
C THR A 295 1.00 17.28 4.07
N SER A 296 -0.17 17.03 3.49
CA SER A 296 -1.29 17.97 3.52
C SER A 296 -1.74 18.29 4.95
N VAL A 297 -1.59 17.34 5.88
CA VAL A 297 -1.80 17.57 7.33
C VAL A 297 -0.81 18.62 7.84
N LYS A 298 0.49 18.44 7.62
CA LYS A 298 1.51 19.41 8.07
C LYS A 298 1.36 20.77 7.41
N ILE A 299 0.95 20.82 6.14
CA ILE A 299 0.65 22.07 5.44
C ILE A 299 -0.56 22.75 6.07
N ALA A 300 -1.66 22.04 6.31
CA ALA A 300 -2.86 22.58 6.97
C ALA A 300 -2.61 22.99 8.43
N GLU A 301 -1.66 22.35 9.12
CA GLU A 301 -1.20 22.77 10.45
C GLU A 301 -0.39 24.08 10.41
N ALA A 302 0.45 24.24 9.40
CA ALA A 302 1.37 25.36 9.27
C ALA A 302 0.71 26.61 8.66
N LEU A 303 -0.27 26.43 7.79
CA LEU A 303 -0.91 27.49 7.01
C LEU A 303 -2.24 27.94 7.61
N ASN A 304 -2.58 29.21 7.39
CA ASN A 304 -3.89 29.74 7.77
C ASN A 304 -4.64 30.20 6.51
N GLY A 305 -5.94 29.96 6.48
CA GLY A 305 -6.82 30.47 5.43
C GLY A 305 -7.12 29.49 4.29
N ILE A 306 -6.72 28.22 4.39
CA ILE A 306 -7.21 27.14 3.52
C ILE A 306 -8.56 26.66 4.07
N ASP A 307 -9.60 26.63 3.24
CA ASP A 307 -10.90 26.09 3.64
C ASP A 307 -10.99 24.59 3.34
N LEU A 308 -10.59 24.17 2.14
CA LEU A 308 -10.59 22.78 1.68
C LEU A 308 -9.23 22.40 1.11
N PHE A 309 -8.77 21.20 1.41
CA PHE A 309 -7.62 20.56 0.79
C PHE A 309 -8.09 19.28 0.11
N VAL A 310 -8.07 19.26 -1.22
CA VAL A 310 -8.33 18.05 -2.02
C VAL A 310 -6.97 17.44 -2.34
N ASP A 311 -6.66 16.28 -1.76
CA ASP A 311 -5.33 15.69 -1.79
C ASP A 311 -5.27 14.38 -2.60
N GLY A 312 -4.05 13.91 -2.92
CA GLY A 312 -3.71 12.66 -3.61
C GLY A 312 -2.43 12.02 -3.03
N HIS A 313 -1.65 11.30 -3.84
CA HIS A 313 -0.34 10.70 -3.54
C HIS A 313 -0.34 9.49 -2.59
N SER A 314 -1.03 9.57 -1.45
CA SER A 314 -1.03 8.49 -0.44
C SER A 314 -1.94 7.30 -0.75
N HIS A 315 -2.65 7.36 -1.89
CA HIS A 315 -3.67 6.39 -2.31
C HIS A 315 -4.80 6.12 -1.28
N THR A 316 -4.88 6.94 -0.24
CA THR A 316 -5.74 6.73 0.92
C THR A 316 -7.12 7.34 0.72
N ALA A 317 -8.18 6.58 1.00
CA ALA A 317 -9.54 7.11 0.98
C ALA A 317 -9.94 7.69 2.35
N ILE A 318 -10.17 9.00 2.45
CA ILE A 318 -10.52 9.65 3.72
C ILE A 318 -12.04 9.73 3.88
N LYS A 319 -12.60 8.80 4.65
CA LYS A 319 -14.05 8.72 4.89
C LYS A 319 -14.55 9.92 5.73
N ASN A 320 -15.41 10.74 5.13
CA ASN A 320 -15.99 11.98 5.66
C ASN A 320 -15.00 13.17 5.80
N GLY A 321 -13.81 13.07 5.20
CA GLY A 321 -12.76 14.09 5.32
C GLY A 321 -12.10 14.13 6.71
N LEU A 322 -10.89 14.68 6.74
CA LEU A 322 -10.05 14.88 7.93
C LEU A 322 -9.96 16.38 8.21
N ARG A 323 -10.40 16.83 9.38
CA ARG A 323 -10.36 18.26 9.72
C ARG A 323 -9.10 18.60 10.52
N VAL A 324 -8.27 19.49 9.98
CA VAL A 324 -7.04 19.99 10.58
C VAL A 324 -7.16 21.50 10.71
N ASN A 325 -7.15 22.02 11.93
CA ASN A 325 -7.54 23.41 12.20
C ASN A 325 -8.90 23.76 11.56
N ASP A 326 -8.94 24.82 10.76
CA ASP A 326 -10.13 25.27 10.03
C ASP A 326 -10.28 24.61 8.66
N THR A 327 -9.29 23.81 8.23
CA THR A 327 -9.21 23.18 6.91
C THR A 327 -9.80 21.77 6.92
N LEU A 328 -10.68 21.48 5.96
CA LEU A 328 -11.14 20.12 5.68
C LEU A 328 -10.21 19.48 4.62
N ILE A 329 -9.65 18.31 4.89
CA ILE A 329 -8.81 17.54 3.96
C ILE A 329 -9.62 16.35 3.43
N VAL A 330 -9.65 16.13 2.12
CA VAL A 330 -10.39 15.04 1.48
C VAL A 330 -9.54 14.32 0.44
N GLN A 331 -9.74 13.02 0.30
CA GLN A 331 -9.05 12.17 -0.68
C GLN A 331 -9.93 10.96 -0.99
N ALA A 332 -10.06 10.61 -2.28
CA ALA A 332 -10.95 9.57 -2.78
C ALA A 332 -10.28 8.18 -2.89
N GLY A 333 -8.98 8.09 -2.57
CA GLY A 333 -8.16 6.90 -2.76
C GLY A 333 -7.81 6.67 -4.23
N GLU A 334 -7.23 5.52 -4.55
CA GLU A 334 -6.72 5.22 -5.90
C GLU A 334 -7.76 4.61 -6.86
N TYR A 335 -7.43 4.63 -8.16
CA TYR A 335 -8.05 3.83 -9.22
C TYR A 335 -9.54 4.06 -9.46
N LEU A 336 -10.07 5.24 -9.10
CA LEU A 336 -11.51 5.51 -9.08
C LEU A 336 -12.30 4.49 -8.25
N ASN A 337 -11.68 3.95 -7.18
CA ASN A 337 -12.36 3.07 -6.22
C ASN A 337 -13.40 3.83 -5.39
N ASN A 338 -13.27 5.15 -5.28
CA ASN A 338 -14.32 6.02 -4.78
C ASN A 338 -14.41 7.31 -5.63
N LEU A 339 -15.57 7.95 -5.59
CA LEU A 339 -15.75 9.33 -6.01
C LEU A 339 -15.93 10.21 -4.77
N GLY A 340 -15.08 11.22 -4.61
CA GLY A 340 -15.18 12.17 -3.52
C GLY A 340 -16.17 13.29 -3.83
N VAL A 341 -16.98 13.68 -2.84
CA VAL A 341 -17.96 14.76 -2.96
C VAL A 341 -17.97 15.60 -1.68
N VAL A 342 -17.71 16.89 -1.80
CA VAL A 342 -17.86 17.87 -0.71
C VAL A 342 -19.02 18.80 -1.05
N GLN A 343 -20.01 18.89 -0.16
CA GLN A 343 -21.07 19.88 -0.27
C GLN A 343 -20.77 21.08 0.61
N ILE A 344 -20.91 22.24 0.00
CA ILE A 344 -20.79 23.54 0.63
C ILE A 344 -22.14 24.24 0.47
N ARG A 345 -22.78 24.62 1.57
CA ARG A 345 -23.94 25.51 1.52
C ARG A 345 -23.48 26.93 1.70
N VAL A 346 -23.68 27.74 0.66
CA VAL A 346 -23.44 29.17 0.69
C VAL A 346 -24.74 29.88 1.00
N LYS A 347 -24.70 30.85 1.93
CA LYS A 347 -25.80 31.76 2.24
C LYS A 347 -25.26 33.14 2.56
N ASP A 348 -25.72 34.14 1.80
CA ASP A 348 -25.28 35.53 1.91
C ASP A 348 -23.73 35.63 1.88
N ASP A 349 -23.15 35.00 0.86
CA ASP A 349 -21.70 34.91 0.58
C ASP A 349 -20.87 34.24 1.68
N LYS A 350 -21.50 33.38 2.50
CA LYS A 350 -20.84 32.66 3.59
C LYS A 350 -21.15 31.18 3.57
N VAL A 351 -20.13 30.37 3.86
CA VAL A 351 -20.32 28.94 4.11
C VAL A 351 -21.03 28.75 5.45
N VAL A 352 -22.22 28.16 5.41
CA VAL A 352 -23.03 27.85 6.60
C VAL A 352 -23.12 26.35 6.89
N PHE A 353 -22.67 25.52 5.95
CA PHE A 353 -22.59 24.06 6.09
C PHE A 353 -21.54 23.53 5.11
N GLU A 354 -20.76 22.57 5.57
CA GLU A 354 -19.68 21.90 4.84
C GLU A 354 -19.65 20.45 5.32
N ASP A 355 -19.69 19.49 4.39
CA ASP A 355 -19.66 18.07 4.71
C ASP A 355 -19.14 17.26 3.50
N ALA A 356 -18.42 16.18 3.77
CA ALA A 356 -17.76 15.37 2.74
C ALA A 356 -18.29 13.93 2.74
N LEU A 357 -18.35 13.33 1.56
CA LEU A 357 -18.78 11.95 1.35
C LEU A 357 -17.89 11.28 0.30
N LEU A 358 -17.64 9.98 0.51
CA LEU A 358 -17.13 9.09 -0.52
C LEU A 358 -18.25 8.21 -1.08
N VAL A 359 -18.36 8.16 -2.40
CA VAL A 359 -19.23 7.21 -3.12
C VAL A 359 -18.35 6.06 -3.61
N PRO A 360 -18.42 4.88 -2.98
CA PRO A 360 -17.55 3.76 -3.35
C PRO A 360 -17.97 3.15 -4.71
N ALA A 361 -17.00 2.65 -5.46
CA ALA A 361 -17.21 1.99 -6.75
C ALA A 361 -18.18 0.81 -6.64
N SER A 362 -18.14 0.07 -5.53
CA SER A 362 -19.10 -1.01 -5.26
C SER A 362 -20.56 -0.55 -5.28
N ALA A 363 -20.85 0.67 -4.81
CA ALA A 363 -22.19 1.24 -4.85
C ALA A 363 -22.64 1.68 -6.25
N VAL A 364 -21.69 1.90 -7.17
CA VAL A 364 -21.94 2.31 -8.56
C VAL A 364 -22.02 1.09 -9.49
N LEU A 365 -21.13 0.12 -9.30
CA LEU A 365 -21.03 -1.10 -10.11
C LEU A 365 -22.13 -2.11 -9.77
N ASP A 366 -22.53 -2.20 -8.50
CA ASP A 366 -23.65 -3.01 -8.06
C ASP A 366 -24.58 -2.24 -7.10
N PRO A 367 -25.43 -1.34 -7.65
CA PRO A 367 -26.34 -0.55 -6.81
C PRO A 367 -27.34 -1.41 -6.02
N ALA A 368 -27.58 -2.66 -6.43
CA ALA A 368 -28.51 -3.54 -5.74
C ALA A 368 -28.01 -3.98 -4.36
N THR A 369 -26.70 -3.97 -4.11
CA THR A 369 -26.10 -4.35 -2.81
C THR A 369 -25.86 -3.16 -1.89
N SER A 370 -25.79 -1.93 -2.42
CA SER A 370 -25.55 -0.71 -1.66
C SER A 370 -26.81 -0.21 -0.93
N ASP A 371 -26.72 -0.03 0.39
CA ASP A 371 -27.83 0.53 1.19
C ASP A 371 -28.16 1.97 0.79
N LEU A 372 -27.14 2.73 0.39
CA LEU A 372 -27.28 4.07 -0.19
C LEU A 372 -28.06 4.02 -1.51
N ALA A 373 -27.76 3.08 -2.40
CA ALA A 373 -28.49 2.92 -3.65
C ALA A 373 -29.93 2.38 -3.45
N LYS A 374 -30.12 1.43 -2.53
CA LYS A 374 -31.43 0.85 -2.16
C LYS A 374 -32.38 1.87 -1.55
N GLU A 375 -31.90 2.75 -0.68
CA GLU A 375 -32.71 3.81 -0.05
C GLU A 375 -33.43 4.66 -1.10
N TYR A 376 -32.83 4.78 -2.29
CA TYR A 376 -33.26 5.66 -3.35
C TYR A 376 -33.69 4.94 -4.64
N GLY A 377 -33.76 3.60 -4.62
CA GLY A 377 -34.31 2.79 -5.72
C GLY A 377 -33.42 2.71 -6.97
N ILE A 378 -32.11 2.84 -6.80
CA ILE A 378 -31.14 2.70 -7.89
C ILE A 378 -30.92 1.22 -8.16
N VAL A 379 -30.99 0.83 -9.44
CA VAL A 379 -30.81 -0.56 -9.88
C VAL A 379 -29.57 -0.76 -10.77
N GLU A 380 -29.09 0.28 -11.45
CA GLU A 380 -27.92 0.25 -12.33
C GLU A 380 -27.40 1.68 -12.58
N VAL A 381 -26.10 1.84 -12.82
CA VAL A 381 -25.50 3.06 -13.37
C VAL A 381 -24.91 2.73 -14.76
N PRO A 382 -25.53 3.20 -15.86
CA PRO A 382 -25.05 2.88 -17.20
C PRO A 382 -23.79 3.66 -17.55
N GLU A 383 -23.03 3.15 -18.52
CA GLU A 383 -21.90 3.87 -19.12
C GLU A 383 -22.38 4.95 -20.10
N ASP A 384 -21.75 6.13 -20.07
CA ASP A 384 -21.99 7.17 -21.06
C ASP A 384 -21.55 6.67 -22.44
N PRO A 385 -22.43 6.69 -23.45
CA PRO A 385 -22.15 6.07 -24.74
C PRO A 385 -21.03 6.76 -25.52
N THR A 386 -20.83 8.07 -25.35
CA THR A 386 -19.77 8.82 -26.04
C THR A 386 -18.42 8.47 -25.43
N VAL A 387 -18.33 8.51 -24.10
CA VAL A 387 -17.10 8.19 -23.38
C VAL A 387 -16.76 6.70 -23.51
N ALA A 388 -17.74 5.81 -23.41
CA ALA A 388 -17.55 4.37 -23.63
C ALA A 388 -17.08 4.07 -25.07
N GLN A 389 -17.64 4.75 -26.08
CA GLN A 389 -17.18 4.59 -27.46
C GLN A 389 -15.74 5.06 -27.64
N TYR A 390 -15.36 6.18 -27.01
CA TYR A 390 -13.99 6.67 -27.04
C TYR A 390 -13.03 5.68 -26.37
N ILE A 391 -13.34 5.24 -25.14
CA ILE A 391 -12.57 4.24 -24.39
C ILE A 391 -12.41 2.96 -25.22
N ALA A 392 -13.50 2.42 -25.77
CA ALA A 392 -13.44 1.24 -26.62
C ALA A 392 -12.52 1.44 -27.84
N SER A 393 -12.49 2.65 -28.41
CA SER A 393 -11.63 2.95 -29.57
C SER A 393 -10.15 2.99 -29.20
N VAL A 394 -9.78 3.56 -28.04
CA VAL A 394 -8.38 3.63 -27.59
C VAL A 394 -7.88 2.29 -27.06
N VAL A 395 -8.74 1.52 -26.39
CA VAL A 395 -8.45 0.12 -25.99
C VAL A 395 -8.23 -0.75 -27.21
N ALA A 396 -9.09 -0.65 -28.23
CA ALA A 396 -8.92 -1.40 -29.47
C ALA A 396 -7.65 -1.01 -30.24
N ALA A 397 -7.25 0.26 -30.18
CA ALA A 397 -6.02 0.75 -30.80
C ALA A 397 -4.75 0.29 -30.05
N ALA A 398 -4.84 0.10 -28.72
CA ALA A 398 -3.75 -0.38 -27.88
C ALA A 398 -3.57 -1.91 -27.90
N ALA A 399 -4.58 -2.66 -28.35
CA ALA A 399 -4.51 -4.12 -28.43
C ALA A 399 -3.42 -4.60 -29.41
N PRO A 400 -2.58 -5.59 -29.04
CA PRO A 400 -1.55 -6.11 -29.93
C PRO A 400 -2.19 -6.74 -31.18
N VAL A 401 -1.61 -6.46 -32.35
CA VAL A 401 -2.06 -7.02 -33.63
C VAL A 401 -1.78 -8.53 -33.66
N SER A 402 -2.70 -9.32 -33.13
CA SER A 402 -2.69 -10.78 -33.25
C SER A 402 -3.29 -11.20 -34.59
N ALA A 403 -2.62 -12.13 -35.26
CA ALA A 403 -3.04 -12.73 -36.52
C ALA A 403 -4.46 -13.33 -36.43
N ALA A 404 -5.19 -13.23 -37.55
CA ALA A 404 -6.61 -13.58 -37.69
C ALA A 404 -6.99 -14.97 -37.10
N PRO A 405 -8.06 -15.07 -36.29
CA PRO A 405 -8.57 -16.34 -35.81
C PRO A 405 -9.52 -17.01 -36.81
N VAL A 406 -9.37 -18.34 -36.92
CA VAL A 406 -10.30 -19.23 -37.62
C VAL A 406 -11.39 -19.65 -36.63
N THR A 407 -12.65 -19.47 -37.01
CA THR A 407 -13.85 -19.79 -36.21
C THR A 407 -14.14 -21.29 -36.13
N PRO A 408 -14.56 -21.78 -34.95
CA PRO A 408 -15.56 -22.84 -34.88
C PRO A 408 -16.81 -22.44 -34.08
N ALA A 409 -17.90 -23.11 -34.41
CA ALA A 409 -19.29 -22.77 -34.10
C ALA A 409 -19.74 -23.01 -32.65
N ALA A 410 -20.73 -22.22 -32.23
CA ALA A 410 -21.41 -22.24 -30.94
C ALA A 410 -22.36 -23.45 -30.72
N PRO A 411 -22.52 -23.94 -29.48
CA PRO A 411 -23.69 -24.68 -29.05
C PRO A 411 -24.75 -23.79 -28.36
N ALA A 412 -26.00 -24.25 -28.42
CA ALA A 412 -27.25 -23.58 -28.06
C ALA A 412 -27.54 -23.50 -26.54
N PRO A 413 -28.45 -22.60 -26.09
CA PRO A 413 -28.69 -22.33 -24.67
C PRO A 413 -29.70 -23.31 -24.02
N ALA A 414 -29.48 -23.60 -22.74
CA ALA A 414 -30.38 -24.38 -21.88
C ALA A 414 -31.45 -23.48 -21.21
N ALA A 415 -32.62 -24.07 -20.96
CA ALA A 415 -33.86 -23.43 -20.51
C ALA A 415 -33.90 -23.09 -18.98
N PRO A 416 -34.75 -22.14 -18.55
CA PRO A 416 -34.80 -21.69 -17.15
C PRO A 416 -35.68 -22.57 -16.25
N ALA A 417 -35.30 -22.70 -14.98
CA ALA A 417 -36.11 -23.31 -13.92
C ALA A 417 -37.02 -22.27 -13.22
N ALA A 418 -38.17 -22.73 -12.74
CA ALA A 418 -39.28 -21.95 -12.19
C ALA A 418 -39.07 -21.48 -10.72
N PRO A 419 -39.79 -20.44 -10.24
CA PRO A 419 -39.55 -19.82 -8.94
C PRO A 419 -40.23 -20.55 -7.77
N VAL A 420 -39.51 -20.64 -6.65
CA VAL A 420 -40.03 -20.99 -5.32
C VAL A 420 -40.27 -19.71 -4.51
N THR A 421 -41.40 -19.63 -3.82
CA THR A 421 -41.86 -18.48 -3.02
C THR A 421 -41.32 -18.57 -1.57
N PRO A 422 -40.87 -17.47 -0.95
CA PRO A 422 -40.52 -17.46 0.47
C PRO A 422 -41.73 -17.23 1.38
N VAL A 423 -41.74 -17.94 2.52
CA VAL A 423 -42.65 -17.77 3.66
C VAL A 423 -42.10 -16.67 4.58
N ALA A 424 -42.97 -15.81 5.12
CA ALA A 424 -42.63 -14.68 5.97
C ALA A 424 -42.10 -15.08 7.37
N PRO A 425 -41.10 -14.38 7.94
CA PRO A 425 -40.68 -14.58 9.33
C PRO A 425 -41.46 -13.68 10.30
N VAL A 426 -41.70 -14.22 11.50
CA VAL A 426 -42.33 -13.59 12.67
C VAL A 426 -41.24 -12.96 13.54
N ALA A 427 -41.48 -11.74 14.04
CA ALA A 427 -40.53 -10.96 14.83
C ALA A 427 -40.25 -11.57 16.23
N PRO A 428 -38.99 -11.53 16.73
CA PRO A 428 -38.69 -11.86 18.12
C PRO A 428 -38.81 -10.63 19.04
N VAL A 429 -39.17 -10.93 20.28
CA VAL A 429 -39.33 -9.99 21.41
C VAL A 429 -37.98 -9.80 22.08
N VAL A 430 -37.55 -8.55 22.25
CA VAL A 430 -36.31 -8.18 22.97
C VAL A 430 -36.61 -8.05 24.47
N THR A 431 -35.90 -8.82 25.30
CA THR A 431 -35.78 -8.59 26.75
C THR A 431 -34.38 -8.08 27.04
N THR A 432 -34.28 -6.91 27.66
CA THR A 432 -33.01 -6.29 28.05
C THR A 432 -32.60 -6.73 29.46
N THR A 433 -31.47 -7.43 29.57
CA THR A 433 -30.69 -7.59 30.82
C THR A 433 -29.63 -6.51 30.89
N ALA A 434 -29.40 -5.97 32.09
CA ALA A 434 -28.45 -4.89 32.33
C ALA A 434 -27.02 -5.44 32.38
N VAL A 435 -26.14 -4.93 31.51
CA VAL A 435 -24.71 -5.24 31.46
C VAL A 435 -23.98 -4.46 32.57
N ALA A 436 -23.06 -5.15 33.26
CA ALA A 436 -22.18 -4.55 34.27
C ALA A 436 -21.19 -3.56 33.63
N ALA A 437 -20.68 -2.60 34.40
CA ALA A 437 -19.69 -1.64 33.89
C ALA A 437 -18.39 -2.37 33.46
N PRO A 438 -17.80 -2.03 32.30
CA PRO A 438 -16.59 -2.68 31.81
C PRO A 438 -15.40 -2.40 32.73
N VAL A 439 -14.56 -3.41 32.94
CA VAL A 439 -13.28 -3.30 33.63
C VAL A 439 -12.32 -2.55 32.70
N GLU A 440 -11.82 -1.37 33.10
CA GLU A 440 -10.75 -0.70 32.37
C GLU A 440 -9.42 -1.43 32.63
N LEU A 441 -8.85 -2.06 31.61
CA LEU A 441 -7.52 -2.67 31.68
C LEU A 441 -6.45 -1.61 31.37
N PRO A 442 -5.22 -1.74 31.92
CA PRO A 442 -4.09 -0.87 31.58
C PRO A 442 -3.83 -0.80 30.06
N PHE A 443 -3.13 0.25 29.63
CA PHE A 443 -2.76 0.50 28.22
C PHE A 443 -3.94 0.68 27.25
N GLY A 444 -5.16 0.88 27.75
CA GLY A 444 -6.35 1.04 26.93
C GLY A 444 -6.92 -0.29 26.40
N VAL A 445 -6.37 -1.43 26.85
CA VAL A 445 -6.81 -2.76 26.45
C VAL A 445 -8.28 -2.96 26.81
N GLN A 446 -9.07 -3.38 25.84
CA GLN A 446 -10.47 -3.76 26.05
C GLN A 446 -10.56 -5.27 26.12
N LEU A 447 -11.42 -5.81 26.99
CA LEU A 447 -11.74 -7.24 26.96
C LEU A 447 -12.56 -7.54 25.70
N ILE A 448 -12.07 -8.42 24.82
CA ILE A 448 -12.80 -8.85 23.61
C ILE A 448 -13.62 -10.08 23.95
N GLU A 449 -14.93 -9.93 23.94
CA GLU A 449 -15.86 -11.03 24.20
C GLU A 449 -16.02 -11.90 22.94
N LYS A 450 -15.56 -13.16 23.02
CA LYS A 450 -15.62 -14.12 21.90
C LYS A 450 -16.87 -15.00 21.99
N ASN A 451 -17.35 -15.31 23.19
CA ASN A 451 -18.59 -16.06 23.42
C ASN A 451 -19.20 -15.73 24.79
N GLU A 452 -20.54 -15.62 24.86
CA GLU A 452 -21.33 -15.34 26.08
C GLU A 452 -22.55 -16.28 26.20
N ASP A 453 -22.47 -17.52 25.69
CA ASP A 453 -23.56 -18.50 25.80
C ASP A 453 -23.78 -19.01 27.25
N GLY A 454 -22.87 -18.70 28.16
CA GLY A 454 -22.94 -19.04 29.59
C GLY A 454 -22.64 -20.51 29.91
N ALA A 455 -22.04 -21.25 28.97
CA ALA A 455 -21.60 -22.62 29.19
C ALA A 455 -20.48 -22.67 30.24
N THR A 456 -20.67 -23.53 31.23
CA THR A 456 -19.66 -23.81 32.28
C THR A 456 -18.73 -24.96 31.91
N GLU A 457 -19.00 -25.64 30.78
CA GLU A 457 -18.15 -26.68 30.21
C GLU A 457 -18.15 -26.55 28.69
N PHE A 458 -16.98 -26.28 28.10
CA PHE A 458 -16.81 -26.10 26.66
C PHE A 458 -15.37 -26.44 26.21
N ASP A 459 -15.21 -26.67 24.92
CA ASP A 459 -13.91 -26.80 24.27
C ASP A 459 -13.53 -25.44 23.64
N LEU A 460 -12.30 -24.98 23.87
CA LEU A 460 -11.64 -23.82 23.29
C LEU A 460 -10.49 -24.28 22.41
N PHE A 461 -10.35 -23.68 21.24
CA PHE A 461 -9.31 -24.03 20.26
C PHE A 461 -8.39 -22.84 20.03
N ILE A 462 -7.12 -22.98 20.43
CA ILE A 462 -6.07 -22.06 20.04
C ILE A 462 -5.50 -22.56 18.72
N VAL A 463 -5.84 -21.88 17.64
CA VAL A 463 -5.32 -22.17 16.29
C VAL A 463 -4.15 -21.25 16.04
N HIS A 464 -3.01 -21.78 15.60
CA HIS A 464 -1.83 -20.95 15.45
C HIS A 464 -0.95 -21.28 14.26
N THR A 465 -0.24 -20.27 13.79
CA THR A 465 0.78 -20.30 12.75
C THR A 465 2.04 -19.54 13.21
N ASN A 466 3.15 -19.73 12.52
CA ASN A 466 4.38 -18.98 12.71
C ASN A 466 5.22 -19.12 11.43
N ASP A 467 6.08 -18.13 11.15
CA ASP A 467 7.07 -18.22 10.08
C ASP A 467 6.43 -18.58 8.73
N VAL A 468 5.27 -18.01 8.43
CA VAL A 468 4.61 -18.24 7.14
C VAL A 468 5.44 -17.61 6.02
N HIS A 469 6.19 -16.55 6.32
CA HIS A 469 7.06 -15.84 5.39
C HIS A 469 6.37 -15.54 4.06
N ALA A 470 5.14 -15.01 4.09
CA ALA A 470 4.38 -14.67 2.89
C ALA A 470 4.16 -15.82 1.86
N ARG A 471 4.21 -17.10 2.28
CA ARG A 471 3.81 -18.24 1.43
C ARG A 471 2.29 -18.33 1.37
N VAL A 472 1.71 -17.52 0.48
CA VAL A 472 0.26 -17.31 0.40
C VAL A 472 -0.51 -18.46 -0.24
N ASP A 473 0.15 -19.26 -1.08
CA ASP A 473 -0.45 -20.37 -1.82
C ASP A 473 0.24 -21.72 -1.49
N SER A 474 -0.18 -22.78 -2.19
CA SER A 474 0.30 -24.14 -1.97
C SER A 474 1.52 -24.53 -2.82
N ALA A 475 2.14 -23.59 -3.56
CA ALA A 475 3.25 -23.88 -4.47
C ALA A 475 4.48 -24.47 -3.74
N ASP A 476 4.74 -24.00 -2.52
CA ASP A 476 5.84 -24.47 -1.66
C ASP A 476 5.46 -25.70 -0.80
N GLY A 477 4.31 -26.32 -1.09
CA GLY A 477 3.80 -27.49 -0.37
C GLY A 477 3.16 -27.17 0.98
N GLY A 478 2.91 -25.89 1.27
CA GLY A 478 2.12 -25.41 2.41
C GLY A 478 0.62 -25.48 2.15
N ILE A 479 -0.19 -25.24 3.19
CA ILE A 479 -1.66 -25.23 3.11
C ILE A 479 -2.15 -24.12 2.17
N GLY A 480 -1.53 -22.93 2.22
CA GLY A 480 -1.98 -21.70 1.56
C GLY A 480 -3.14 -21.01 2.33
N TYR A 481 -3.18 -19.68 2.30
CA TYR A 481 -4.15 -18.91 3.08
C TYR A 481 -5.59 -19.12 2.64
N ALA A 482 -5.84 -19.36 1.35
CA ALA A 482 -7.20 -19.61 0.86
C ALA A 482 -7.80 -20.93 1.40
N ARG A 483 -7.00 -21.99 1.57
CA ARG A 483 -7.49 -23.22 2.23
C ARG A 483 -7.58 -23.07 3.73
N LEU A 484 -6.65 -22.31 4.34
CA LEU A 484 -6.74 -21.99 5.76
C LEU A 484 -8.04 -21.23 6.07
N ALA A 485 -8.42 -20.25 5.25
CA ALA A 485 -9.69 -19.55 5.37
C ALA A 485 -10.90 -20.51 5.30
N THR A 486 -10.93 -21.46 4.37
CA THR A 486 -11.97 -22.51 4.34
C THR A 486 -12.01 -23.32 5.64
N MET A 487 -10.85 -23.71 6.18
CA MET A 487 -10.77 -24.47 7.43
C MET A 487 -11.28 -23.65 8.62
N LEU A 488 -10.92 -22.36 8.69
CA LEU A 488 -11.35 -21.43 9.73
C LEU A 488 -12.85 -21.15 9.65
N ASN A 489 -13.37 -20.86 8.45
CA ASN A 489 -14.79 -20.62 8.22
C ASN A 489 -15.64 -21.84 8.60
N TYR A 490 -15.16 -23.05 8.29
CA TYR A 490 -15.81 -24.27 8.75
C TYR A 490 -15.77 -24.42 10.27
N ALA A 491 -14.63 -24.15 10.91
CA ALA A 491 -14.51 -24.23 12.36
C ALA A 491 -15.41 -23.21 13.07
N ARG A 492 -15.42 -21.95 12.61
CA ARG A 492 -16.28 -20.86 13.12
C ARG A 492 -17.77 -21.17 12.93
N SER A 493 -18.15 -21.95 11.91
CA SER A 493 -19.53 -22.40 11.74
C SER A 493 -20.00 -23.42 12.81
N ILE A 494 -19.06 -24.02 13.54
CA ILE A 494 -19.32 -25.03 14.59
C ILE A 494 -19.26 -24.39 15.98
N THR A 495 -18.30 -23.51 16.22
CA THR A 495 -18.09 -22.88 17.52
C THR A 495 -17.39 -21.53 17.40
N ASP A 496 -17.77 -20.60 18.28
CA ASP A 496 -17.10 -19.30 18.45
C ASP A 496 -15.92 -19.37 19.44
N ASN A 497 -15.69 -20.54 20.07
CA ASN A 497 -14.59 -20.76 21.01
C ASN A 497 -13.26 -21.04 20.27
N ILE A 498 -12.86 -20.10 19.41
CA ILE A 498 -11.64 -20.16 18.61
C ILE A 498 -10.83 -18.88 18.82
N LEU A 499 -9.52 -19.05 19.02
CA LEU A 499 -8.55 -17.97 19.05
C LEU A 499 -7.46 -18.25 18.01
N LEU A 500 -7.35 -17.40 16.99
CA LEU A 500 -6.40 -17.53 15.88
C LEU A 500 -5.19 -16.61 16.09
N LEU A 501 -4.00 -17.20 16.21
CA LEU A 501 -2.76 -16.52 16.56
C LEU A 501 -1.65 -16.72 15.52
N ASP A 502 -0.84 -15.70 15.25
CA ASP A 502 0.42 -15.86 14.49
C ASP A 502 1.64 -15.42 15.30
N ALA A 503 2.66 -16.27 15.35
CA ALA A 503 3.86 -16.03 16.15
C ALA A 503 4.97 -15.26 15.40
N GLY A 504 4.64 -14.48 14.37
CA GLY A 504 5.57 -13.56 13.68
C GLY A 504 6.31 -14.17 12.49
N ASP A 505 7.10 -13.34 11.81
CA ASP A 505 7.73 -13.59 10.51
C ASP A 505 6.70 -13.95 9.41
N VAL A 506 5.73 -13.06 9.21
CA VAL A 506 4.59 -13.27 8.32
C VAL A 506 4.64 -12.36 7.10
N ILE A 507 5.09 -11.11 7.24
CA ILE A 507 4.98 -10.05 6.21
C ILE A 507 6.15 -9.96 5.22
N HIS A 508 7.08 -10.90 5.23
CA HIS A 508 8.24 -10.89 4.32
C HIS A 508 8.51 -12.29 3.74
N GLY A 509 9.22 -12.37 2.61
CA GLY A 509 9.88 -13.61 2.17
C GLY A 509 9.45 -14.15 0.81
N THR A 510 8.46 -13.56 0.15
CA THR A 510 8.08 -13.84 -1.24
C THR A 510 7.82 -12.53 -1.99
N ASN A 511 7.84 -12.58 -3.32
CA ASN A 511 7.68 -11.37 -4.14
C ASN A 511 6.36 -10.62 -3.85
N ILE A 512 5.26 -11.34 -3.55
CA ILE A 512 3.98 -10.69 -3.23
C ILE A 512 4.10 -9.74 -2.03
N ALA A 513 4.83 -10.14 -1.00
CA ALA A 513 5.08 -9.30 0.16
C ALA A 513 6.18 -8.25 -0.09
N THR A 514 7.25 -8.61 -0.79
CA THR A 514 8.37 -7.68 -1.04
C THR A 514 7.93 -6.48 -1.88
N PHE A 515 7.14 -6.69 -2.94
CA PHE A 515 6.69 -5.59 -3.81
C PHE A 515 5.64 -4.69 -3.16
N THR A 516 4.85 -5.24 -2.23
CA THR A 516 3.83 -4.47 -1.48
C THR A 516 4.34 -4.00 -0.12
N GLN A 517 5.63 -4.23 0.18
CA GLN A 517 6.26 -3.96 1.46
C GLN A 517 5.41 -4.45 2.65
N GLY A 518 4.87 -5.67 2.54
CA GLY A 518 4.07 -6.33 3.58
C GLY A 518 2.56 -6.10 3.51
N GLN A 519 2.06 -5.09 2.76
CA GLN A 519 0.63 -4.74 2.71
C GLN A 519 -0.25 -5.92 2.35
N SER A 520 0.16 -6.69 1.33
CA SER A 520 -0.64 -7.83 0.86
C SER A 520 -0.89 -8.85 1.96
N ILE A 521 0.08 -9.02 2.86
CA ILE A 521 -0.03 -10.00 3.94
C ILE A 521 -0.86 -9.44 5.09
N ALA A 522 -0.68 -8.17 5.45
CA ALA A 522 -1.53 -7.50 6.43
C ALA A 522 -3.03 -7.61 6.06
N ASN A 523 -3.36 -7.37 4.79
CA ASN A 523 -4.72 -7.53 4.27
C ASN A 523 -5.22 -8.98 4.39
N ILE A 524 -4.40 -9.98 4.07
CA ILE A 524 -4.76 -11.39 4.21
C ILE A 524 -5.01 -11.76 5.67
N LEU A 525 -4.20 -11.29 6.62
CA LEU A 525 -4.41 -11.54 8.05
C LEU A 525 -5.75 -10.97 8.53
N GLY A 526 -6.11 -9.77 8.06
CA GLY A 526 -7.44 -9.20 8.29
C GLY A 526 -8.57 -10.03 7.68
N LEU A 527 -8.42 -10.48 6.42
CA LEU A 527 -9.41 -11.33 5.74
C LEU A 527 -9.64 -12.68 6.44
N LEU A 528 -8.62 -13.23 7.10
CA LEU A 528 -8.73 -14.47 7.87
C LEU A 528 -9.22 -14.24 9.31
N GLU A 529 -9.38 -12.98 9.72
CA GLU A 529 -9.78 -12.57 11.07
C GLU A 529 -8.82 -13.17 12.12
N TYR A 530 -7.51 -12.95 11.97
CA TYR A 530 -6.55 -13.24 13.04
C TYR A 530 -6.90 -12.42 14.28
N ASP A 531 -6.84 -13.06 15.46
CA ASP A 531 -7.14 -12.38 16.72
C ASP A 531 -5.92 -11.61 17.23
N ALA A 532 -4.74 -12.22 17.18
CA ALA A 532 -3.49 -11.55 17.52
C ALA A 532 -2.28 -12.08 16.75
N VAL A 533 -1.32 -11.19 16.54
CA VAL A 533 -0.03 -11.45 15.89
C VAL A 533 1.07 -10.84 16.75
N THR A 534 2.19 -11.55 16.96
CA THR A 534 3.38 -10.92 17.54
C THR A 534 4.41 -10.61 16.45
N LEU A 535 5.41 -9.80 16.80
CA LEU A 535 6.46 -9.41 15.87
C LEU A 535 7.60 -10.43 15.91
N GLY A 536 8.00 -10.90 14.75
CA GLY A 536 9.28 -11.54 14.50
C GLY A 536 10.35 -10.54 14.07
N ASN A 537 11.51 -11.05 13.70
CA ASN A 537 12.60 -10.18 13.27
C ASN A 537 12.38 -9.65 11.84
N HIS A 538 11.66 -10.41 10.99
CA HIS A 538 11.42 -10.03 9.60
C HIS A 538 10.28 -9.02 9.43
N GLU A 539 9.50 -8.71 10.48
CA GLU A 539 8.57 -7.59 10.48
C GLU A 539 9.28 -6.22 10.35
N PHE A 540 10.58 -6.14 10.65
CA PHE A 540 11.38 -4.92 10.56
C PHE A 540 12.10 -4.75 9.22
N ASP A 541 11.95 -5.69 8.28
CA ASP A 541 12.70 -5.70 7.01
C ASP A 541 12.38 -4.52 6.09
N TYR A 542 11.23 -3.88 6.27
CA TYR A 542 10.83 -2.68 5.51
C TYR A 542 10.97 -1.38 6.31
N GLY A 543 11.56 -1.43 7.52
CA GLY A 543 11.63 -0.28 8.41
C GLY A 543 10.57 -0.28 9.50
N PHE A 544 10.90 0.29 10.66
CA PHE A 544 9.96 0.39 11.78
C PHE A 544 8.77 1.31 11.49
N GLU A 545 8.98 2.39 10.74
CA GLU A 545 7.90 3.31 10.33
C GLU A 545 6.85 2.60 9.47
N ARG A 546 7.30 1.89 8.42
CA ARG A 546 6.42 1.06 7.59
C ARG A 546 5.69 -0.01 8.41
N LEU A 547 6.36 -0.62 9.39
CA LEU A 547 5.71 -1.56 10.31
C LEU A 547 4.59 -0.87 11.11
N GLN A 548 4.80 0.35 11.61
CA GLN A 548 3.76 1.09 12.35
C GLN A 548 2.55 1.42 11.47
N GLU A 549 2.75 1.80 10.21
CA GLU A 549 1.68 2.02 9.24
C GLU A 549 0.86 0.75 9.02
N LEU A 550 1.52 -0.37 8.68
CA LEU A 550 0.87 -1.66 8.46
C LEU A 550 0.05 -2.10 9.67
N VAL A 551 0.58 -1.91 10.87
CA VAL A 551 -0.14 -2.23 12.11
C VAL A 551 -1.36 -1.33 12.27
N ALA A 552 -1.20 -0.01 12.12
CA ALA A 552 -2.30 0.94 12.26
C ALA A 552 -3.44 0.66 11.26
N GLU A 553 -3.09 0.37 10.01
CA GLU A 553 -4.05 0.02 8.97
C GLU A 553 -4.74 -1.32 9.25
N ALA A 554 -3.98 -2.36 9.63
CA ALA A 554 -4.53 -3.69 9.90
C ALA A 554 -5.51 -3.66 11.09
N GLU A 555 -5.17 -2.94 12.16
CA GLU A 555 -6.05 -2.78 13.33
C GLU A 555 -7.22 -1.82 13.09
N ALA A 556 -7.12 -0.92 12.11
CA ALA A 556 -8.24 -0.07 11.68
C ALA A 556 -9.22 -0.81 10.75
N ALA A 557 -8.70 -1.72 9.93
CA ALA A 557 -9.47 -2.49 8.95
C ALA A 557 -10.06 -3.79 9.51
N SER A 558 -9.53 -4.30 10.63
CA SER A 558 -9.94 -5.58 11.22
C SER A 558 -9.72 -5.63 12.74
N ASP A 559 -10.23 -6.67 13.39
CA ASP A 559 -10.10 -6.85 14.85
C ASP A 559 -8.74 -7.42 15.29
N VAL A 560 -7.79 -7.63 14.36
CA VAL A 560 -6.45 -8.12 14.69
C VAL A 560 -5.75 -7.20 15.69
N LYS A 561 -4.94 -7.79 16.56
CA LYS A 561 -4.12 -7.06 17.53
C LYS A 561 -2.65 -7.43 17.36
N VAL A 562 -1.79 -6.42 17.18
CA VAL A 562 -0.34 -6.64 17.08
C VAL A 562 0.30 -6.41 18.43
N LEU A 563 0.91 -7.48 18.97
CA LEU A 563 1.33 -7.55 20.37
C LEU A 563 2.85 -7.57 20.50
N ASN A 564 3.37 -6.67 21.35
CA ASN A 564 4.76 -6.71 21.78
C ASN A 564 4.95 -6.10 23.17
N ALA A 565 5.55 -6.87 24.09
CA ALA A 565 5.79 -6.45 25.46
C ALA A 565 7.25 -6.11 25.80
N ASN A 566 8.16 -6.15 24.83
CA ASN A 566 9.61 -6.11 25.08
C ASN A 566 10.44 -5.32 24.05
N ILE A 567 9.79 -4.44 23.29
CA ILE A 567 10.39 -3.47 22.38
C ILE A 567 9.98 -2.08 22.83
N LEU A 568 10.98 -1.26 23.10
CA LEU A 568 10.81 0.09 23.59
C LEU A 568 11.29 1.10 22.55
N ASP A 569 10.64 2.26 22.48
CA ASP A 569 11.11 3.42 21.73
C ASP A 569 12.30 4.10 22.41
N ALA A 570 12.79 5.18 21.80
CA ALA A 570 13.92 5.95 22.33
C ALA A 570 13.65 6.62 23.69
N ASN A 571 12.39 6.73 24.09
CA ASN A 571 11.95 7.31 25.36
C ASN A 571 11.69 6.23 26.43
N GLY A 572 11.78 4.95 26.08
CA GLY A 572 11.50 3.83 26.97
C GLY A 572 10.02 3.45 27.06
N TYR A 573 9.17 3.89 26.12
CA TYR A 573 7.79 3.46 26.01
C TYR A 573 7.66 2.23 25.10
N LEU A 574 6.71 1.34 25.39
CA LEU A 574 6.37 0.24 24.50
C LEU A 574 5.96 0.77 23.13
N THR A 575 6.43 0.10 22.08
CA THR A 575 6.10 0.47 20.69
C THR A 575 4.71 0.03 20.26
N PHE A 576 4.20 -1.04 20.89
CA PHE A 576 2.88 -1.62 20.61
C PHE A 576 2.19 -2.06 21.91
N GLN A 577 0.94 -2.51 21.79
CA GLN A 577 0.20 -3.06 22.91
C GLN A 577 0.91 -4.33 23.44
N PRO A 578 1.15 -4.47 24.76
CA PRO A 578 1.90 -5.62 25.28
C PRO A 578 1.10 -6.92 25.31
N TYR A 579 -0.21 -6.83 25.53
CA TYR A 579 -1.09 -7.98 25.66
C TYR A 579 -2.53 -7.66 25.22
N GLN A 580 -3.32 -8.69 24.93
CA GLN A 580 -4.75 -8.60 24.66
C GLN A 580 -5.51 -9.66 25.47
N ALA A 581 -6.68 -9.30 26.01
CA ALA A 581 -7.54 -10.19 26.76
C ALA A 581 -8.78 -10.59 25.95
N TYR A 582 -9.16 -11.87 26.03
CA TYR A 582 -10.31 -12.46 25.35
C TYR A 582 -11.17 -13.21 26.35
N ASP A 583 -12.49 -13.03 26.31
CA ASP A 583 -13.43 -13.73 27.18
C ASP A 583 -14.18 -14.83 26.43
N PHE A 584 -14.25 -16.00 27.03
CA PHE A 584 -15.05 -17.13 26.56
C PHE A 584 -15.93 -17.62 27.71
N ASN A 585 -17.20 -17.21 27.73
CA ASN A 585 -18.17 -17.60 28.76
C ASN A 585 -17.71 -17.28 30.19
N GLY A 586 -17.01 -16.16 30.39
CA GLY A 586 -16.42 -15.77 31.66
C GLY A 586 -15.03 -16.36 31.95
N PHE A 587 -14.51 -17.23 31.07
CA PHE A 587 -13.13 -17.71 31.13
C PHE A 587 -12.21 -16.77 30.34
N THR A 588 -11.32 -16.07 31.06
CA THR A 588 -10.47 -15.04 30.46
C THR A 588 -9.12 -15.61 30.02
N VAL A 589 -8.81 -15.45 28.73
CA VAL A 589 -7.52 -15.78 28.12
C VAL A 589 -6.76 -14.48 27.84
N VAL A 590 -5.52 -14.36 28.35
CA VAL A 590 -4.65 -13.22 28.05
C VAL A 590 -3.47 -13.67 27.18
N VAL A 591 -3.27 -12.98 26.06
CA VAL A 591 -2.17 -13.21 25.13
C VAL A 591 -1.14 -12.09 25.31
N VAL A 592 0.11 -12.43 25.61
CA VAL A 592 1.23 -11.50 25.79
C VAL A 592 2.22 -11.66 24.64
N GLY A 593 2.54 -10.56 23.94
CA GLY A 593 3.46 -10.58 22.79
C GLY A 593 4.93 -10.50 23.17
N MET A 594 5.81 -11.19 22.43
CA MET A 594 7.25 -11.19 22.69
C MET A 594 8.08 -11.39 21.42
N THR A 595 9.14 -10.60 21.27
CA THR A 595 10.07 -10.69 20.14
C THR A 595 11.49 -11.00 20.61
N THR A 596 12.26 -11.78 19.85
CA THR A 596 13.66 -12.07 20.20
C THR A 596 14.51 -10.79 20.35
N PRO A 597 15.40 -10.70 21.37
CA PRO A 597 16.40 -9.64 21.43
C PRO A 597 17.39 -9.66 20.26
N ASP A 598 17.50 -10.80 19.57
CA ASP A 598 18.40 -10.96 18.42
C ASP A 598 18.03 -10.10 17.22
N THR A 599 16.82 -9.54 17.18
CA THR A 599 16.35 -8.64 16.11
C THR A 599 17.31 -7.46 15.86
N VAL A 600 18.02 -6.97 16.89
CA VAL A 600 19.02 -5.90 16.74
C VAL A 600 20.18 -6.27 15.80
N VAL A 601 20.46 -7.57 15.62
CA VAL A 601 21.49 -8.08 14.71
C VAL A 601 20.93 -8.90 13.55
N THR A 602 19.68 -9.38 13.63
CA THR A 602 19.04 -10.17 12.56
C THR A 602 18.14 -9.36 11.64
N ALA A 603 17.70 -8.16 12.05
CA ALA A 603 17.12 -7.13 11.18
C ALA A 603 18.16 -6.06 10.82
N HIS A 604 17.86 -5.20 9.84
CA HIS A 604 18.76 -4.11 9.48
C HIS A 604 18.93 -3.13 10.65
N PRO A 605 20.18 -2.86 11.11
CA PRO A 605 20.40 -1.97 12.26
C PRO A 605 19.84 -0.55 12.06
N ASP A 606 19.85 -0.03 10.83
CA ASP A 606 19.23 1.27 10.54
C ASP A 606 17.70 1.24 10.65
N TYR A 607 17.04 0.10 10.41
CA TYR A 607 15.59 -0.06 10.50
C TYR A 607 15.08 -0.25 11.93
N THR A 608 15.98 -0.61 12.84
CA THR A 608 15.71 -0.75 14.28
C THR A 608 16.28 0.41 15.09
N LYS A 609 16.77 1.46 14.42
CA LYS A 609 17.42 2.59 15.07
C LYS A 609 16.45 3.33 15.99
N GLY A 610 16.90 3.55 17.22
CA GLY A 610 16.08 4.20 18.25
C GLY A 610 15.17 3.23 19.01
N LEU A 611 15.12 1.96 18.60
CA LEU A 611 14.44 0.91 19.36
C LEU A 611 15.39 0.25 20.36
N THR A 612 14.84 -0.16 21.49
CA THR A 612 15.51 -1.01 22.47
C THR A 612 14.76 -2.32 22.56
N PHE A 613 15.42 -3.39 22.14
CA PHE A 613 14.97 -4.75 22.40
C PHE A 613 15.49 -5.14 23.77
N VAL A 614 14.58 -5.46 24.69
CA VAL A 614 14.91 -5.72 26.09
C VAL A 614 15.98 -6.79 26.19
N SER A 615 16.96 -6.58 27.07
CA SER A 615 18.13 -7.43 27.15
C SER A 615 17.76 -8.86 27.55
N PRO A 616 18.57 -9.86 27.16
CA PRO A 616 18.39 -11.25 27.60
C PRO A 616 18.29 -11.45 29.11
N LEU A 617 18.90 -10.57 29.90
CA LEU A 617 18.85 -10.63 31.36
C LEU A 617 17.54 -10.06 31.92
N ASP A 618 16.98 -9.05 31.25
CA ASP A 618 15.81 -8.31 31.73
C ASP A 618 14.50 -8.86 31.16
N ILE A 619 14.54 -9.53 30.00
CA ILE A 619 13.34 -10.08 29.33
C ILE A 619 12.55 -11.02 30.25
N VAL A 620 13.23 -11.77 31.13
CA VAL A 620 12.58 -12.62 32.13
C VAL A 620 11.86 -11.76 33.17
N ALA A 621 12.51 -10.75 33.74
CA ALA A 621 11.90 -9.91 34.77
C ALA A 621 10.71 -9.11 34.23
N GLU A 622 10.83 -8.55 33.02
CA GLU A 622 9.78 -7.75 32.39
C GLU A 622 8.60 -8.62 31.96
N THR A 623 8.84 -9.79 31.38
CA THR A 623 7.74 -10.71 31.02
C THR A 623 6.99 -11.20 32.25
N GLN A 624 7.69 -11.50 33.35
CA GLN A 624 7.03 -11.90 34.60
C GLN A 624 6.06 -10.83 35.09
N GLN A 625 6.39 -9.54 34.90
CA GLN A 625 5.51 -8.45 35.28
C GLN A 625 4.18 -8.51 34.51
N TYR A 626 4.20 -8.67 33.19
CA TYR A 626 2.96 -8.78 32.40
C TYR A 626 2.15 -10.03 32.74
N ILE A 627 2.81 -11.14 33.06
CA ILE A 627 2.14 -12.37 33.52
C ILE A 627 1.44 -12.12 34.87
N ASP A 628 2.14 -11.49 35.81
CA ASP A 628 1.60 -11.19 37.14
C ASP A 628 0.43 -10.19 37.05
N GLU A 629 0.54 -9.18 36.18
CA GLU A 629 -0.54 -8.24 35.86
C GLU A 629 -1.75 -8.94 35.25
N ALA A 630 -1.54 -9.80 34.25
CA ALA A 630 -2.60 -10.61 33.64
C ALA A 630 -3.34 -11.45 34.69
N ARG A 631 -2.60 -12.14 35.58
CA ARG A 631 -3.21 -12.88 36.70
C ARG A 631 -3.97 -11.97 37.67
N ALA A 632 -3.43 -10.80 37.99
CA ALA A 632 -4.07 -9.84 38.88
C ALA A 632 -5.39 -9.28 38.29
N MET A 633 -5.50 -9.22 36.96
CA MET A 633 -6.71 -8.83 36.23
C MET A 633 -7.74 -9.96 36.10
N GLY A 634 -7.42 -11.16 36.57
CA GLY A 634 -8.34 -12.31 36.54
C GLY A 634 -8.14 -13.25 35.36
N ALA A 635 -7.00 -13.22 34.67
CA ALA A 635 -6.71 -14.18 33.62
C ALA A 635 -6.72 -15.62 34.14
N ASP A 636 -7.58 -16.46 33.58
CA ASP A 636 -7.65 -17.89 33.88
C ASP A 636 -6.59 -18.67 33.09
N TYR A 637 -6.27 -18.22 31.88
CA TYR A 637 -5.25 -18.81 31.02
C TYR A 637 -4.35 -17.74 30.40
N ILE A 638 -3.03 -17.94 30.45
CA ILE A 638 -2.04 -17.00 29.91
C ILE A 638 -1.24 -17.68 28.79
N ILE A 639 -1.29 -17.03 27.62
CA ILE A 639 -0.53 -17.38 26.43
C ILE A 639 0.59 -16.37 26.26
N VAL A 640 1.83 -16.84 26.13
CA VAL A 640 2.91 -16.03 25.54
C VAL A 640 2.95 -16.35 24.05
N LEU A 641 2.64 -15.35 23.23
CA LEU A 641 2.79 -15.38 21.78
C LEU A 641 4.16 -14.79 21.45
N GLY A 642 5.13 -15.67 21.20
CA GLY A 642 6.53 -15.30 21.11
C GLY A 642 7.17 -15.64 19.77
N HIS A 643 8.10 -14.80 19.34
CA HIS A 643 9.01 -15.06 18.24
C HIS A 643 10.45 -15.13 18.74
N VAL A 644 10.76 -16.20 19.50
CA VAL A 644 12.05 -16.34 20.21
C VAL A 644 12.83 -17.55 19.71
N GLY A 645 12.15 -18.66 19.43
CA GLY A 645 12.77 -19.89 18.99
C GLY A 645 13.19 -20.82 20.13
N VAL A 646 13.36 -22.10 19.78
CA VAL A 646 13.80 -23.16 20.70
C VAL A 646 15.30 -23.44 20.62
N ASP A 647 15.98 -22.91 19.61
CA ASP A 647 17.43 -22.97 19.41
C ASP A 647 18.12 -21.67 19.82
N GLU A 648 19.40 -21.77 20.19
CA GLU A 648 20.14 -20.62 20.72
C GLU A 648 20.59 -19.70 19.57
N GLY A 649 20.08 -18.46 19.57
CA GLY A 649 20.60 -17.33 18.81
C GLY A 649 21.80 -16.64 19.50
N GLU A 650 22.14 -15.42 19.07
CA GLU A 650 23.28 -14.65 19.61
C GLU A 650 23.03 -14.24 21.08
N SER A 651 21.79 -13.94 21.43
CA SER A 651 21.29 -13.62 22.76
C SER A 651 21.34 -14.82 23.72
N GLY A 652 21.32 -16.03 23.16
CA GLY A 652 21.16 -17.27 23.91
C GLY A 652 19.80 -17.44 24.59
N VAL A 653 18.82 -16.56 24.34
CA VAL A 653 17.45 -16.67 24.85
C VAL A 653 16.68 -17.68 24.00
N THR A 654 15.90 -18.55 24.64
CA THR A 654 15.01 -19.50 23.96
C THR A 654 13.69 -19.59 24.71
N SER A 655 12.60 -19.95 24.04
CA SER A 655 11.30 -20.20 24.68
C SER A 655 11.39 -21.26 25.78
N VAL A 656 12.28 -22.25 25.63
CA VAL A 656 12.58 -23.25 26.68
C VAL A 656 13.18 -22.61 27.92
N LYS A 657 14.20 -21.76 27.78
CA LYS A 657 14.83 -21.08 28.92
C LYS A 657 13.88 -20.10 29.59
N ILE A 658 13.02 -19.44 28.82
CA ILE A 658 11.99 -18.54 29.33
C ILE A 658 10.97 -19.34 30.16
N ALA A 659 10.44 -20.45 29.63
CA ALA A 659 9.51 -21.32 30.36
C ALA A 659 10.15 -22.00 31.60
N GLU A 660 11.47 -22.21 31.60
CA GLU A 660 12.21 -22.67 32.78
C GLU A 660 12.32 -21.60 33.86
N ALA A 661 12.42 -20.33 33.47
CA ALA A 661 12.67 -19.19 34.36
C ALA A 661 11.40 -18.52 34.89
N LEU A 662 10.32 -18.50 34.10
CA LEU A 662 9.06 -17.82 34.42
C LEU A 662 8.04 -18.76 35.05
N ASN A 663 7.17 -18.18 35.89
CA ASN A 663 6.03 -18.89 36.47
C ASN A 663 4.72 -18.29 35.95
N GLY A 664 3.70 -19.12 35.77
CA GLY A 664 2.35 -18.66 35.44
C GLY A 664 2.02 -18.57 33.95
N ILE A 665 2.91 -19.01 33.06
CA ILE A 665 2.59 -19.21 31.63
C ILE A 665 1.96 -20.59 31.46
N ASP A 666 0.78 -20.66 30.86
CA ASP A 666 0.13 -21.94 30.54
C ASP A 666 0.58 -22.45 29.17
N LEU A 667 0.55 -21.57 28.15
CA LEU A 667 0.92 -21.88 26.77
C LEU A 667 1.94 -20.89 26.24
N PHE A 668 2.95 -21.39 25.54
CA PHE A 668 3.88 -20.59 24.76
C PHE A 668 3.73 -20.99 23.28
N VAL A 669 3.17 -20.09 22.48
CA VAL A 669 3.08 -20.23 21.02
C VAL A 669 4.30 -19.54 20.43
N ASP A 670 5.26 -20.33 19.92
CA ASP A 670 6.58 -19.85 19.52
C ASP A 670 6.79 -19.86 17.99
N GLY A 671 7.83 -19.16 17.52
CA GLY A 671 8.28 -19.07 16.12
C GLY A 671 9.81 -19.10 15.98
N HIS A 672 10.35 -18.38 14.98
CA HIS A 672 11.77 -18.07 14.71
C HIS A 672 12.66 -19.25 14.25
N SER A 673 12.61 -20.36 14.98
CA SER A 673 13.53 -21.49 14.78
C SER A 673 13.15 -22.41 13.62
N HIS A 674 11.94 -22.25 13.08
CA HIS A 674 11.32 -23.11 12.05
C HIS A 674 11.13 -24.57 12.52
N THR A 675 10.96 -24.78 13.81
CA THR A 675 10.83 -26.10 14.43
C THR A 675 9.37 -26.55 14.50
N ALA A 676 9.02 -27.64 13.82
CA ALA A 676 7.70 -28.26 13.99
C ALA A 676 7.67 -29.16 15.25
N ILE A 677 6.83 -28.82 16.24
CA ILE A 677 6.69 -29.55 17.50
C ILE A 677 5.35 -30.31 17.51
N LYS A 678 5.36 -31.55 17.02
CA LYS A 678 4.16 -32.35 16.70
C LYS A 678 3.07 -32.41 17.80
N ASN A 679 3.46 -32.52 19.08
CA ASN A 679 2.54 -32.67 20.22
C ASN A 679 2.79 -31.60 21.30
N GLY A 680 3.44 -30.49 20.94
CA GLY A 680 4.02 -29.57 21.89
C GLY A 680 5.16 -30.16 22.74
N ARG A 681 5.79 -29.30 23.54
CA ARG A 681 6.87 -29.64 24.47
C ARG A 681 6.55 -28.99 25.81
N ARG A 682 6.26 -29.82 26.83
CA ARG A 682 6.00 -29.32 28.18
C ARG A 682 7.30 -29.04 28.92
N VAL A 683 7.43 -27.83 29.46
CA VAL A 683 8.54 -27.35 30.28
C VAL A 683 7.92 -26.74 31.53
N ASN A 684 8.18 -27.34 32.71
CA ASN A 684 7.41 -27.05 33.92
C ASN A 684 5.89 -27.15 33.66
N ASP A 685 5.14 -26.12 34.03
CA ASP A 685 3.70 -26.04 33.84
C ASP A 685 3.30 -25.50 32.46
N THR A 686 4.27 -25.03 31.66
CA THR A 686 4.06 -24.41 30.35
C THR A 686 4.14 -25.43 29.21
N LEU A 687 3.16 -25.41 28.31
CA LEU A 687 3.21 -26.12 27.03
C LEU A 687 3.81 -25.22 25.95
N ILE A 688 4.87 -25.65 25.27
CA ILE A 688 5.47 -24.90 24.14
C ILE A 688 5.04 -25.55 22.82
N VAL A 689 4.52 -24.76 21.88
CA VAL A 689 4.07 -25.22 20.55
C VAL A 689 4.69 -24.37 19.44
N GLN A 690 4.92 -24.99 18.28
CA GLN A 690 5.44 -24.35 17.07
C GLN A 690 5.12 -25.22 15.84
N THR A 691 4.81 -24.59 14.70
CA THR A 691 4.27 -25.25 13.50
C THR A 691 5.31 -25.57 12.43
N GLY A 692 6.56 -25.14 12.62
CA GLY A 692 7.58 -25.20 11.59
C GLY A 692 7.62 -23.87 10.83
N GLU A 693 7.44 -23.92 9.51
CA GLU A 693 7.52 -22.77 8.60
C GLU A 693 6.56 -22.95 7.41
N TYR A 694 6.28 -21.86 6.70
CA TYR A 694 5.63 -21.80 5.38
C TYR A 694 4.25 -22.45 5.33
N LEU A 695 3.50 -22.42 6.43
CA LEU A 695 2.19 -23.05 6.53
C LEU A 695 2.21 -24.56 6.20
N LYS A 696 3.38 -25.23 6.36
CA LYS A 696 3.50 -26.70 6.17
C LYS A 696 2.71 -27.47 7.22
N ASN A 697 2.41 -26.84 8.35
CA ASN A 697 1.47 -27.35 9.35
C ASN A 697 0.60 -26.19 9.87
N LEU A 698 -0.62 -26.52 10.29
CA LEU A 698 -1.46 -25.67 11.13
C LEU A 698 -1.42 -26.21 12.56
N GLY A 699 -1.16 -25.36 13.54
CA GLY A 699 -1.17 -25.72 14.95
C GLY A 699 -2.57 -25.61 15.55
N VAL A 700 -2.96 -26.59 16.35
CA VAL A 700 -4.20 -26.56 17.12
C VAL A 700 -3.93 -27.05 18.54
N VAL A 701 -4.26 -26.23 19.53
CA VAL A 701 -4.31 -26.61 20.95
C VAL A 701 -5.75 -26.64 21.39
N GLN A 702 -6.26 -27.83 21.72
CA GLN A 702 -7.58 -27.99 22.30
C GLN A 702 -7.48 -27.89 23.82
N ILE A 703 -8.30 -27.02 24.38
CA ILE A 703 -8.43 -26.81 25.82
C ILE A 703 -9.88 -27.14 26.19
N ARG A 704 -10.10 -28.01 27.19
CA ARG A 704 -11.43 -28.17 27.79
C ARG A 704 -11.50 -27.39 29.08
N VAL A 705 -12.40 -26.41 29.10
CA VAL A 705 -12.73 -25.64 30.29
C VAL A 705 -13.94 -26.28 30.98
N LYS A 706 -13.87 -26.42 32.30
CA LYS A 706 -14.97 -26.86 33.15
C LYS A 706 -14.91 -26.13 34.48
N ASP A 707 -15.99 -25.44 34.84
CA ASP A 707 -16.09 -24.62 36.06
C ASP A 707 -14.87 -23.68 36.19
N ASP A 708 -14.60 -22.92 35.13
CA ASP A 708 -13.50 -21.94 34.97
C ASP A 708 -12.09 -22.53 35.12
N LYS A 709 -11.94 -23.84 34.86
CA LYS A 709 -10.65 -24.53 34.97
C LYS A 709 -10.37 -25.38 33.74
N VAL A 710 -9.11 -25.36 33.32
CA VAL A 710 -8.60 -26.29 32.32
C VAL A 710 -8.54 -27.70 32.91
N VAL A 711 -9.31 -28.62 32.36
CA VAL A 711 -9.35 -30.05 32.76
C VAL A 711 -8.75 -30.98 31.72
N PHE A 712 -8.48 -30.46 30.51
CA PHE A 712 -7.83 -31.17 29.41
C PHE A 712 -7.11 -30.17 28.50
N GLU A 713 -5.92 -30.53 28.05
CA GLU A 713 -5.10 -29.74 27.13
C GLU A 713 -4.32 -30.71 26.22
N GLU A 714 -4.48 -30.58 24.91
CA GLU A 714 -3.75 -31.37 23.92
C GLU A 714 -3.39 -30.51 22.70
N ALA A 715 -2.13 -30.60 22.26
CA ALA A 715 -1.65 -29.93 21.06
C ALA A 715 -1.44 -30.93 19.93
N LEU A 716 -1.80 -30.52 18.71
CA LEU A 716 -1.58 -31.29 17.49
C LEU A 716 -1.20 -30.38 16.32
N LEU A 717 -0.53 -30.96 15.34
CA LEU A 717 -0.26 -30.33 14.04
C LEU A 717 -1.11 -30.99 12.96
N VAL A 718 -1.82 -30.18 12.18
CA VAL A 718 -2.47 -30.59 10.93
C VAL A 718 -1.49 -30.34 9.79
N PRO A 719 -0.87 -31.38 9.19
CA PRO A 719 0.11 -31.19 8.14
C PRO A 719 -0.56 -30.79 6.82
N ALA A 720 0.12 -29.99 6.01
CA ALA A 720 -0.36 -29.57 4.69
C ALA A 720 -0.72 -30.76 3.79
N SER A 721 0.01 -31.87 3.89
CA SER A 721 -0.32 -33.10 3.14
C SER A 721 -1.73 -33.63 3.44
N ALA A 722 -2.24 -33.43 4.66
CA ALA A 722 -3.60 -33.84 5.02
C ALA A 722 -4.68 -32.92 4.45
N VAL A 723 -4.32 -31.70 4.08
CA VAL A 723 -5.22 -30.69 3.53
C VAL A 723 -5.19 -30.70 2.00
N LEU A 724 -3.99 -30.83 1.42
CA LEU A 724 -3.77 -30.85 -0.04
C LEU A 724 -4.19 -32.18 -0.68
N ASP A 725 -4.11 -33.28 0.06
CA ASP A 725 -4.59 -34.61 -0.38
C ASP A 725 -5.33 -35.34 0.76
N PRO A 726 -6.56 -34.92 1.09
CA PRO A 726 -7.34 -35.52 2.17
C PRO A 726 -7.58 -37.03 1.99
N ALA A 727 -7.61 -37.50 0.74
CA ALA A 727 -7.83 -38.91 0.42
C ALA A 727 -6.70 -39.83 0.92
N THR A 728 -5.49 -39.31 1.13
CA THR A 728 -4.36 -40.10 1.67
C THR A 728 -4.18 -39.93 3.17
N SER A 729 -4.84 -38.96 3.79
CA SER A 729 -4.73 -38.68 5.23
C SER A 729 -5.69 -39.52 6.06
N ASP A 730 -5.15 -40.25 7.04
CA ASP A 730 -5.96 -40.99 8.01
C ASP A 730 -6.79 -40.05 8.89
N LEU A 731 -6.25 -38.87 9.22
CA LEU A 731 -6.94 -37.82 9.96
C LEU A 731 -8.15 -37.30 9.17
N ALA A 732 -7.98 -36.97 7.90
CA ALA A 732 -9.08 -36.47 7.07
C ALA A 732 -10.17 -37.53 6.85
N LYS A 733 -9.77 -38.80 6.66
CA LYS A 733 -10.70 -39.94 6.52
C LYS A 733 -11.54 -40.17 7.76
N GLU A 734 -10.97 -40.00 8.96
CA GLU A 734 -11.69 -40.16 10.23
C GLU A 734 -12.91 -39.23 10.30
N TYR A 735 -12.78 -38.02 9.79
CA TYR A 735 -13.83 -37.01 9.75
C TYR A 735 -14.59 -36.94 8.41
N GLY A 736 -14.31 -37.86 7.48
CA GLY A 736 -14.98 -37.92 6.18
C GLY A 736 -14.67 -36.75 5.23
N ILE A 737 -13.56 -36.06 5.44
CA ILE A 737 -13.10 -34.95 4.60
C ILE A 737 -12.48 -35.51 3.33
N ILE A 738 -13.07 -35.16 2.18
CA ILE A 738 -12.63 -35.63 0.86
C ILE A 738 -11.89 -34.55 0.05
N GLU A 739 -12.09 -33.28 0.40
CA GLU A 739 -11.49 -32.11 -0.23
C GLU A 739 -11.52 -30.93 0.75
N VAL A 740 -10.53 -30.05 0.66
CA VAL A 740 -10.55 -28.72 1.28
C VAL A 740 -10.40 -27.70 0.15
N PRO A 741 -11.50 -27.08 -0.32
CA PRO A 741 -11.44 -26.10 -1.39
C PRO A 741 -10.77 -24.80 -0.91
N GLU A 742 -10.29 -24.01 -1.85
CA GLU A 742 -9.85 -22.64 -1.57
C GLU A 742 -11.06 -21.74 -1.33
N ASP A 743 -10.98 -20.86 -0.33
CA ASP A 743 -11.93 -19.79 -0.13
C ASP A 743 -11.87 -18.82 -1.33
N PRO A 744 -12.99 -18.55 -2.01
CA PRO A 744 -12.97 -17.78 -3.25
C PRO A 744 -12.55 -16.32 -3.07
N THR A 745 -12.87 -15.70 -1.91
CA THR A 745 -12.52 -14.30 -1.64
C THR A 745 -11.02 -14.17 -1.44
N VAL A 746 -10.43 -15.03 -0.60
CA VAL A 746 -8.99 -15.02 -0.34
C VAL A 746 -8.21 -15.45 -1.58
N ALA A 747 -8.69 -16.45 -2.32
CA ALA A 747 -8.04 -16.88 -3.57
C ALA A 747 -8.07 -15.77 -4.64
N GLN A 748 -9.18 -15.05 -4.77
CA GLN A 748 -9.29 -13.93 -5.70
C GLN A 748 -8.33 -12.79 -5.34
N TYR A 749 -8.22 -12.45 -4.06
CA TYR A 749 -7.27 -11.45 -3.58
C TYR A 749 -5.81 -11.84 -3.89
N ILE A 750 -5.42 -13.08 -3.56
CA ILE A 750 -4.08 -13.59 -3.89
C ILE A 750 -3.84 -13.55 -5.40
N ALA A 751 -4.84 -13.94 -6.20
CA ALA A 751 -4.72 -13.93 -7.65
C ALA A 751 -4.56 -12.52 -8.23
N SER A 752 -5.26 -11.50 -7.70
CA SER A 752 -5.12 -10.12 -8.17
C SER A 752 -3.74 -9.55 -7.85
N GLU A 753 -3.22 -9.78 -6.66
CA GLU A 753 -1.87 -9.36 -6.26
C GLU A 753 -0.80 -10.05 -7.14
N GLN A 754 -0.92 -11.36 -7.36
CA GLN A 754 -0.02 -12.09 -8.24
C GLN A 754 -0.11 -11.63 -9.71
N ALA A 755 -1.29 -11.22 -10.17
CA ALA A 755 -1.49 -10.69 -11.52
C ALA A 755 -0.82 -9.33 -11.70
N ALA A 756 -0.92 -8.43 -10.71
CA ALA A 756 -0.25 -7.13 -10.71
C ALA A 756 1.27 -7.26 -10.86
N LEU A 757 1.85 -8.29 -10.25
CA LEU A 757 3.30 -8.56 -10.30
C LEU A 757 3.75 -9.32 -11.55
N ALA A 758 2.83 -9.96 -12.27
CA ALA A 758 3.15 -10.96 -13.30
C ALA A 758 4.04 -10.42 -14.43
N ASN A 759 3.82 -9.17 -14.84
CA ASN A 759 4.57 -8.56 -15.95
C ASN A 759 6.04 -8.28 -15.59
N VAL A 760 6.29 -7.93 -14.32
CA VAL A 760 7.65 -7.67 -13.82
C VAL A 760 8.36 -8.98 -13.51
N VAL A 761 7.73 -9.85 -12.71
CA VAL A 761 8.42 -11.05 -12.19
C VAL A 761 8.69 -12.10 -13.26
N LYS A 762 7.89 -12.18 -14.34
CA LYS A 762 8.06 -13.19 -15.41
C LYS A 762 9.07 -12.78 -16.49
N GLN A 763 9.55 -11.54 -16.49
CA GLN A 763 10.48 -11.07 -17.50
C GLN A 763 11.81 -11.83 -17.40
N VAL A 764 12.16 -12.55 -18.47
CA VAL A 764 13.43 -13.28 -18.58
C VAL A 764 14.59 -12.29 -18.78
N ILE A 765 15.61 -12.41 -17.93
CA ILE A 765 16.80 -11.54 -17.94
C ILE A 765 18.07 -12.29 -18.35
N ALA A 766 18.13 -13.59 -18.11
CA ALA A 766 19.32 -14.39 -18.33
C ALA A 766 18.99 -15.86 -18.54
N TYR A 767 20.00 -16.65 -18.89
CA TYR A 767 19.90 -18.10 -19.03
C TYR A 767 21.09 -18.81 -18.37
N THR A 768 20.83 -19.81 -17.54
CA THR A 768 21.87 -20.68 -16.95
C THR A 768 21.64 -22.15 -17.30
N PRO A 769 22.66 -22.90 -17.75
CA PRO A 769 22.52 -24.35 -18.01
C PRO A 769 22.64 -25.22 -16.76
N VAL A 770 22.89 -24.63 -15.58
CA VAL A 770 23.11 -25.33 -14.32
C VAL A 770 22.26 -24.73 -13.22
N ASN A 771 21.88 -25.57 -12.24
CA ASN A 771 21.23 -25.09 -11.03
C ASN A 771 22.22 -24.24 -10.21
N LEU A 772 21.76 -23.08 -9.74
CA LEU A 772 22.49 -22.19 -8.85
C LEU A 772 21.99 -22.45 -7.42
N ASP A 773 22.87 -23.04 -6.61
CA ASP A 773 22.59 -23.50 -5.24
C ASP A 773 22.58 -22.32 -4.27
N GLY A 774 21.38 -21.91 -3.85
CA GLY A 774 21.14 -20.95 -2.78
C GLY A 774 20.40 -21.56 -1.59
N GLU A 775 20.43 -22.88 -1.46
CA GLU A 775 19.76 -23.60 -0.37
C GLU A 775 20.31 -23.14 0.99
N ARG A 776 19.41 -22.85 1.96
CA ARG A 776 19.75 -22.30 3.29
C ARG A 776 20.85 -23.09 3.96
N ALA A 777 20.72 -24.42 3.99
CA ALA A 777 21.69 -25.31 4.62
C ALA A 777 23.10 -25.25 3.97
N ASN A 778 23.17 -24.90 2.68
CA ASN A 778 24.42 -24.80 1.95
C ASN A 778 25.04 -23.41 2.09
N VAL A 779 24.29 -22.34 1.81
CA VAL A 779 24.81 -20.96 1.87
C VAL A 779 25.19 -20.53 3.28
N ARG A 780 24.66 -21.21 4.31
CA ARG A 780 25.00 -20.98 5.73
C ARG A 780 26.13 -21.86 6.27
N THR A 781 26.73 -22.73 5.44
CA THR A 781 27.82 -23.64 5.87
C THR A 781 28.99 -23.75 4.89
N ARG A 782 28.80 -23.34 3.63
CA ARG A 782 29.82 -23.41 2.58
C ARG A 782 29.57 -22.40 1.47
N GLN A 783 30.59 -22.22 0.64
CA GLN A 783 30.48 -21.47 -0.61
C GLN A 783 29.75 -22.29 -1.67
N THR A 784 28.82 -21.65 -2.38
CA THR A 784 28.02 -22.24 -3.46
C THR A 784 28.35 -21.57 -4.80
N ASN A 785 27.80 -22.09 -5.90
CA ASN A 785 27.95 -21.43 -7.20
C ASN A 785 27.13 -20.14 -7.29
N LEU A 786 25.92 -20.08 -6.68
CA LEU A 786 25.12 -18.87 -6.65
C LEU A 786 25.78 -17.76 -5.83
N SER A 787 26.21 -18.08 -4.61
CA SER A 787 26.90 -17.11 -3.74
C SER A 787 28.17 -16.55 -4.39
N LYS A 788 28.92 -17.37 -5.12
CA LYS A 788 30.05 -16.90 -5.93
C LYS A 788 29.65 -15.93 -7.03
N LEU A 789 28.52 -16.15 -7.70
CA LEU A 789 28.01 -15.21 -8.70
C LEU A 789 27.60 -13.88 -8.06
N VAL A 790 26.94 -13.91 -6.90
CA VAL A 790 26.55 -12.71 -6.15
C VAL A 790 27.78 -11.87 -5.80
N VAL A 791 28.78 -12.45 -5.15
CA VAL A 791 29.99 -11.71 -4.76
C VAL A 791 30.83 -11.26 -5.96
N GLN A 792 30.82 -12.00 -7.07
CA GLN A 792 31.45 -11.56 -8.32
C GLN A 792 30.73 -10.36 -8.94
N ALA A 793 29.39 -10.36 -8.93
CA ALA A 793 28.58 -9.25 -9.41
C ALA A 793 28.86 -7.99 -8.57
N MET A 794 28.91 -8.14 -7.25
CA MET A 794 29.26 -7.06 -6.32
C MET A 794 30.66 -6.49 -6.60
N THR A 795 31.67 -7.35 -6.75
CA THR A 795 33.05 -6.90 -7.07
C THR A 795 33.10 -6.20 -8.43
N ALA A 796 32.39 -6.71 -9.44
CA ALA A 796 32.37 -6.15 -10.79
C ALA A 796 31.73 -4.75 -10.85
N GLU A 797 30.61 -4.55 -10.16
CA GLU A 797 29.91 -3.26 -10.12
C GLU A 797 30.69 -2.21 -9.32
N SER A 798 31.16 -2.60 -8.13
CA SER A 798 31.78 -1.66 -7.18
C SER A 798 33.22 -1.26 -7.52
N GLY A 799 33.94 -2.11 -8.27
CA GLY A 799 35.38 -1.96 -8.44
C GLY A 799 36.19 -2.10 -7.14
N ALA A 800 35.62 -2.75 -6.12
CA ALA A 800 36.32 -3.14 -4.89
C ALA A 800 37.40 -4.21 -5.18
N ASP A 801 38.29 -4.45 -4.22
CA ASP A 801 39.34 -5.45 -4.37
C ASP A 801 38.79 -6.89 -4.30
N PHE A 802 37.73 -7.08 -3.50
CA PHE A 802 36.97 -8.32 -3.30
C PHE A 802 35.63 -8.00 -2.64
N SER A 803 34.76 -9.00 -2.51
CA SER A 803 33.48 -8.88 -1.82
C SER A 803 33.34 -9.86 -0.67
N ILE A 804 32.62 -9.45 0.37
CA ILE A 804 32.16 -10.32 1.47
C ILE A 804 30.68 -10.02 1.71
N THR A 805 29.82 -11.05 1.62
CA THR A 805 28.39 -10.97 1.95
C THR A 805 28.00 -12.15 2.84
N ASN A 806 26.93 -12.04 3.62
CA ASN A 806 26.47 -13.08 4.54
C ASN A 806 25.58 -14.09 3.79
N GLY A 807 25.70 -15.37 4.14
CA GLY A 807 24.87 -16.44 3.58
C GLY A 807 23.38 -16.25 3.87
N GLY A 808 23.05 -15.57 4.97
CA GLY A 808 21.69 -15.18 5.35
C GLY A 808 21.00 -14.27 4.35
N GLY A 809 21.75 -13.48 3.57
CA GLY A 809 21.22 -12.63 2.51
C GLY A 809 20.78 -13.39 1.24
N ILE A 810 21.17 -14.66 1.08
CA ILE A 810 20.83 -15.49 -0.09
C ILE A 810 19.72 -16.45 0.31
N ARG A 811 18.53 -16.27 -0.28
CA ARG A 811 17.29 -16.86 0.25
C ARG A 811 16.73 -18.03 -0.56
N ALA A 812 17.14 -18.16 -1.82
CA ALA A 812 16.63 -19.20 -2.71
C ALA A 812 17.68 -19.69 -3.70
N SER A 813 17.40 -20.86 -4.28
CA SER A 813 18.14 -21.38 -5.44
C SER A 813 17.50 -20.92 -6.75
N ILE A 814 18.28 -20.90 -7.84
CA ILE A 814 17.76 -20.69 -9.20
C ILE A 814 17.95 -21.98 -9.99
N ASN A 815 16.89 -22.48 -10.59
CA ASN A 815 16.94 -23.69 -11.42
C ASN A 815 17.65 -23.44 -12.76
N ALA A 816 18.18 -24.50 -13.36
CA ALA A 816 18.69 -24.44 -14.73
C ALA A 816 17.57 -24.04 -15.70
N GLY A 817 17.85 -23.09 -16.59
CA GLY A 817 16.89 -22.56 -17.55
C GLY A 817 16.97 -21.05 -17.68
N ASN A 818 15.84 -20.46 -18.07
CA ASN A 818 15.64 -19.01 -18.06
C ASN A 818 15.64 -18.53 -16.62
N ILE A 819 16.33 -17.42 -16.38
CA ILE A 819 16.31 -16.68 -15.12
C ILE A 819 15.46 -15.44 -15.36
N THR A 820 14.49 -15.22 -14.49
CA THR A 820 13.58 -14.08 -14.51
C THR A 820 13.98 -13.02 -13.48
N TYR A 821 13.38 -11.82 -13.58
CA TYR A 821 13.46 -10.82 -12.51
C TYR A 821 12.97 -11.40 -11.18
N GLY A 822 11.83 -12.10 -11.19
CA GLY A 822 11.25 -12.72 -10.00
C GLY A 822 12.18 -13.73 -9.34
N ASP A 823 12.95 -14.51 -10.13
CA ASP A 823 13.94 -15.44 -9.59
C ASP A 823 15.03 -14.69 -8.81
N VAL A 824 15.54 -13.56 -9.32
CA VAL A 824 16.59 -12.79 -8.62
C VAL A 824 16.06 -12.12 -7.36
N ILE A 825 14.86 -11.52 -7.41
CA ILE A 825 14.23 -10.95 -6.21
C ILE A 825 14.00 -12.04 -5.16
N THR A 826 13.57 -13.24 -5.57
CA THR A 826 13.43 -14.36 -4.62
C THR A 826 14.77 -14.77 -3.98
N VAL A 827 15.90 -14.64 -4.70
CA VAL A 827 17.24 -14.90 -4.15
C VAL A 827 17.70 -13.80 -3.20
N LEU A 828 17.48 -12.54 -3.55
CA LEU A 828 17.90 -11.34 -2.83
C LEU A 828 16.67 -10.44 -2.56
N PRO A 829 15.76 -10.86 -1.66
CA PRO A 829 14.45 -10.22 -1.49
C PRO A 829 14.49 -8.97 -0.60
N PHE A 830 15.60 -8.75 0.09
CA PHE A 830 15.79 -7.57 0.92
C PHE A 830 16.20 -6.37 0.06
N SER A 831 15.76 -5.18 0.45
CA SER A 831 16.15 -3.91 -0.17
C SER A 831 17.59 -3.48 0.13
N ASN A 832 18.49 -4.45 0.33
CA ASN A 832 19.90 -4.18 0.65
C ASN A 832 20.61 -3.56 -0.55
N VAL A 833 21.35 -2.49 -0.29
CA VAL A 833 22.25 -1.87 -1.27
C VAL A 833 23.70 -2.35 -1.11
N ILE A 834 24.47 -2.27 -2.20
CA ILE A 834 25.91 -2.51 -2.13
C ILE A 834 26.61 -1.37 -1.38
N VAL A 835 27.51 -1.72 -0.47
CA VAL A 835 28.37 -0.78 0.25
C VAL A 835 29.83 -1.13 0.01
N VAL A 836 30.62 -0.13 -0.36
CA VAL A 836 32.09 -0.26 -0.43
C VAL A 836 32.68 0.36 0.81
N ALA A 837 33.45 -0.40 1.57
CA ALA A 837 34.12 0.04 2.78
C ALA A 837 35.63 -0.23 2.72
N GLU A 838 36.40 0.50 3.53
CA GLU A 838 37.79 0.18 3.83
C GLU A 838 37.85 -0.97 4.85
N ILE A 839 38.76 -1.93 4.64
CA ILE A 839 39.01 -3.02 5.60
C ILE A 839 40.51 -3.32 5.67
N THR A 840 41.04 -3.51 6.88
CA THR A 840 42.45 -3.93 7.02
C THR A 840 42.59 -5.42 6.73
N GLY A 841 43.75 -5.86 6.26
CA GLY A 841 43.99 -7.27 6.02
C GLY A 841 43.78 -8.13 7.28
N GLU A 842 44.09 -7.63 8.47
CA GLU A 842 43.78 -8.29 9.74
C GLU A 842 42.27 -8.43 9.95
N ASP A 843 41.49 -7.38 9.68
CA ASP A 843 40.04 -7.39 9.84
C ASP A 843 39.35 -8.28 8.80
N VAL A 844 39.95 -8.51 7.61
CA VAL A 844 39.49 -9.55 6.68
C VAL A 844 39.54 -10.94 7.33
N TYR A 845 40.62 -11.26 8.06
CA TYR A 845 40.68 -12.54 8.77
C TYR A 845 39.63 -12.60 9.88
N LYS A 846 39.39 -11.51 10.62
CA LYS A 846 38.37 -11.48 11.68
C LYS A 846 36.96 -11.64 11.12
N ALA A 847 36.62 -10.96 10.02
CA ALA A 847 35.33 -11.09 9.35
C ALA A 847 35.07 -12.54 8.91
N LEU A 848 36.08 -13.18 8.31
CA LEU A 848 35.97 -14.59 7.91
C LEU A 848 35.92 -15.54 9.12
N GLU A 849 36.69 -15.29 10.18
CA GLU A 849 36.61 -16.07 11.43
C GLU A 849 35.21 -15.98 12.06
N HIS A 850 34.62 -14.79 12.08
CA HIS A 850 33.27 -14.54 12.59
C HIS A 850 32.21 -15.32 11.81
N GLY A 851 32.22 -15.22 10.48
CA GLY A 851 31.26 -15.95 9.66
C GLY A 851 31.42 -17.47 9.76
N TYR A 852 32.66 -17.95 9.95
CA TYR A 852 32.96 -19.37 10.01
C TYR A 852 32.85 -19.94 11.43
N ARG A 853 32.45 -19.16 12.44
CA ARG A 853 32.52 -19.52 13.87
C ARG A 853 31.64 -20.70 14.28
N LEU A 854 30.48 -20.87 13.64
CA LEU A 854 29.50 -21.91 13.99
C LEU A 854 29.60 -23.17 13.12
N LEU A 855 30.55 -23.32 12.20
CA LEU A 855 30.68 -24.61 11.49
C LEU A 855 30.90 -25.79 12.47
N PRO A 856 30.34 -26.99 12.18
CA PRO A 856 29.51 -27.33 11.01
C PRO A 856 28.02 -26.94 11.11
N GLU A 857 27.58 -26.35 12.21
CA GLU A 857 26.24 -25.80 12.37
C GLU A 857 25.96 -24.67 11.35
N GLN A 858 24.67 -24.46 11.03
CA GLN A 858 24.27 -23.42 10.08
C GLN A 858 24.44 -22.04 10.73
N ASN A 859 24.95 -21.07 9.96
CA ASN A 859 25.11 -19.69 10.39
C ASN A 859 24.61 -18.71 9.32
N GLY A 860 23.64 -17.85 9.65
CA GLY A 860 23.24 -16.75 8.76
C GLY A 860 24.43 -15.86 8.39
N ALA A 861 25.26 -15.58 9.39
CA ALA A 861 26.50 -14.82 9.25
C ALA A 861 27.60 -15.53 8.43
N PHE A 862 27.41 -16.75 7.89
CA PHE A 862 28.47 -17.43 7.13
C PHE A 862 28.97 -16.58 5.95
N ALA A 863 30.26 -16.27 5.91
CA ALA A 863 30.82 -15.36 4.91
C ALA A 863 30.94 -16.02 3.52
N GLN A 864 30.21 -15.46 2.55
CA GLN A 864 30.38 -15.67 1.12
C GLN A 864 31.36 -14.64 0.55
N THR A 865 32.25 -15.05 -0.35
CA THR A 865 33.37 -14.20 -0.82
C THR A 865 34.02 -14.77 -2.08
N ASP A 866 34.56 -13.91 -2.93
CA ASP A 866 35.39 -14.26 -4.08
C ASP A 866 36.88 -14.49 -3.73
N LEU A 867 37.25 -14.35 -2.45
CA LEU A 867 38.57 -14.71 -1.94
C LEU A 867 38.81 -16.23 -1.90
N GLN A 868 40.08 -16.64 -2.01
CA GLN A 868 40.48 -18.02 -1.77
C GLN A 868 40.80 -18.21 -0.28
N VAL A 869 39.94 -18.94 0.42
CA VAL A 869 40.03 -19.15 1.87
C VAL A 869 40.40 -20.60 2.19
N VAL A 870 41.52 -20.80 2.90
CA VAL A 870 41.89 -22.08 3.51
C VAL A 870 41.55 -22.02 4.98
N TYR A 871 40.71 -22.96 5.44
CA TYR A 871 40.26 -23.01 6.82
C TYR A 871 40.20 -24.45 7.36
N ASN A 872 40.20 -24.59 8.68
CA ASN A 872 39.98 -25.85 9.39
C ASN A 872 38.73 -25.73 10.27
N ARG A 873 37.61 -26.33 9.84
CA ARG A 873 36.35 -26.33 10.59
C ARG A 873 36.40 -27.04 11.94
N PHE A 874 37.43 -27.87 12.19
CA PHE A 874 37.62 -28.56 13.47
C PHE A 874 38.48 -27.77 14.46
N ALA A 875 39.03 -26.61 14.05
CA ALA A 875 39.71 -25.73 14.97
C ALA A 875 38.70 -24.95 15.83
N ALA A 876 39.14 -24.52 17.02
CA ALA A 876 38.33 -23.66 17.87
C ALA A 876 37.91 -22.38 17.10
N PRO A 877 36.69 -21.86 17.34
CA PRO A 877 36.27 -20.55 16.81
C PRO A 877 37.34 -19.47 17.09
N GLY A 878 37.56 -18.57 16.12
CA GLY A 878 38.64 -17.58 16.17
C GLY A 878 40.03 -18.12 15.78
N SER A 879 40.13 -19.38 15.37
CA SER A 879 41.36 -20.00 14.86
C SER A 879 41.09 -20.94 13.68
N ARG A 880 40.00 -20.73 12.95
CA ARG A 880 39.56 -21.58 11.83
C ARG A 880 40.25 -21.18 10.52
N ILE A 881 40.43 -19.89 10.24
CA ILE A 881 41.02 -19.36 9.02
C ILE A 881 42.54 -19.49 9.07
N LYS A 882 43.13 -20.11 8.05
CA LYS A 882 44.58 -20.41 7.96
C LYS A 882 45.30 -19.55 6.93
N LEU A 883 44.66 -19.31 5.80
CA LEU A 883 45.23 -18.52 4.71
C LEU A 883 44.10 -17.90 3.91
N VAL A 884 44.22 -16.61 3.64
CA VAL A 884 43.31 -15.87 2.76
C VAL A 884 44.14 -15.30 1.61
N MET A 885 43.71 -15.56 0.37
CA MET A 885 44.41 -15.09 -0.83
C MET A 885 43.48 -14.29 -1.73
N LEU A 886 44.00 -13.17 -2.21
CA LEU A 886 43.44 -12.34 -3.26
C LEU A 886 44.28 -12.52 -4.52
N ASN A 887 43.66 -12.98 -5.62
CA ASN A 887 44.34 -13.20 -6.90
C ASN A 887 45.63 -14.06 -6.79
N GLY A 888 45.59 -15.10 -5.96
CA GLY A 888 46.71 -16.02 -5.74
C GLY A 888 47.85 -15.47 -4.86
N LYS A 889 47.71 -14.27 -4.29
CA LYS A 889 48.65 -13.71 -3.31
C LYS A 889 48.00 -13.66 -1.93
N ALA A 890 48.76 -14.01 -0.90
CA ALA A 890 48.29 -13.88 0.48
C ALA A 890 47.94 -12.42 0.79
N ILE A 891 46.82 -12.18 1.48
CA ILE A 891 46.46 -10.87 2.02
C ILE A 891 47.53 -10.42 3.01
N ASP A 892 48.03 -9.19 2.85
CA ASP A 892 48.91 -8.55 3.84
C ASP A 892 48.06 -8.02 4.97
N ARG A 893 48.27 -8.55 6.18
CA ARG A 893 47.50 -8.19 7.38
C ARG A 893 47.60 -6.70 7.74
N ASN A 894 48.65 -6.01 7.32
CA ASN A 894 48.86 -4.59 7.63
C ASN A 894 48.39 -3.64 6.52
N ALA A 895 47.98 -4.15 5.37
CA ALA A 895 47.48 -3.34 4.28
C ALA A 895 45.98 -3.06 4.43
N THR A 896 45.51 -1.95 3.84
CA THR A 896 44.08 -1.63 3.72
C THR A 896 43.60 -1.96 2.31
N TYR A 897 42.42 -2.55 2.23
CA TYR A 897 41.74 -2.95 1.00
C TYR A 897 40.35 -2.28 0.93
N ARG A 898 39.77 -2.26 -0.27
CA ARG A 898 38.36 -1.94 -0.47
C ARG A 898 37.58 -3.25 -0.57
N VAL A 899 36.58 -3.41 0.28
CA VAL A 899 35.65 -4.55 0.27
C VAL A 899 34.27 -4.06 -0.12
N ALA A 900 33.62 -4.76 -1.03
CA ALA A 900 32.20 -4.61 -1.25
C ALA A 900 31.42 -5.59 -0.35
N THR A 901 30.39 -5.07 0.31
CA THR A 901 29.48 -5.82 1.16
C THR A 901 28.06 -5.28 0.96
N ASN A 902 27.11 -5.70 1.79
CA ASN A 902 25.78 -5.13 1.83
C ASN A 902 25.65 -4.12 2.99
N ASP A 903 24.71 -3.20 2.89
CA ASP A 903 24.39 -2.20 3.92
C ASP A 903 24.09 -2.80 5.29
N PHE A 904 23.36 -3.91 5.34
CA PHE A 904 23.07 -4.67 6.57
C PHE A 904 24.35 -5.04 7.32
N MET A 905 25.31 -5.68 6.65
CA MET A 905 26.60 -6.07 7.21
C MET A 905 27.50 -4.87 7.50
N ALA A 906 27.48 -3.84 6.64
CA ALA A 906 28.25 -2.62 6.86
C ALA A 906 27.78 -1.86 8.11
N ALA A 907 26.51 -1.99 8.47
CA ALA A 907 25.91 -1.43 9.68
C ALA A 907 26.11 -2.32 10.94
N GLY A 908 26.72 -3.51 10.80
CA GLY A 908 26.97 -4.43 11.91
C GLY A 908 26.01 -5.63 11.98
N GLY A 909 25.09 -5.76 11.03
CA GLY A 909 24.18 -6.90 10.91
C GLY A 909 24.93 -8.24 10.89
N ASP A 910 24.28 -9.28 11.41
CA ASP A 910 24.88 -10.61 11.65
C ASP A 910 26.13 -10.57 12.57
N GLY A 911 26.39 -9.46 13.28
CA GLY A 911 27.53 -9.24 14.17
C GLY A 911 28.83 -8.84 13.46
N TYR A 912 28.76 -8.27 12.25
CA TYR A 912 29.95 -7.88 11.48
C TYR A 912 30.48 -6.49 11.83
N GLU A 913 31.37 -6.40 12.83
CA GLU A 913 31.96 -5.13 13.30
C GLU A 913 33.30 -4.76 12.62
N PHE A 914 33.67 -5.46 11.54
CA PHE A 914 35.03 -5.44 10.98
C PHE A 914 35.22 -4.45 9.82
N PHE A 915 34.13 -3.88 9.33
CA PHE A 915 34.17 -2.91 8.24
C PHE A 915 34.53 -1.53 8.77
N GLY A 916 35.49 -0.89 8.13
CA GLY A 916 35.94 0.45 8.47
C GLY A 916 35.10 1.52 7.79
N ARG A 917 35.76 2.58 7.34
CA ARG A 917 35.10 3.73 6.73
C ARG A 917 34.36 3.34 5.43
N VAL A 918 33.08 3.66 5.37
CA VAL A 918 32.30 3.58 4.13
C VAL A 918 32.84 4.58 3.11
N VAL A 919 33.17 4.07 1.92
CA VAL A 919 33.70 4.83 0.77
C VAL A 919 32.55 5.25 -0.14
N SER A 920 31.59 4.37 -0.39
CA SER A 920 30.42 4.64 -1.23
C SER A 920 29.28 3.65 -0.93
N ARG A 921 28.05 4.07 -1.22
CA ARG A 921 26.88 3.20 -1.36
C ARG A 921 26.47 3.19 -2.84
N GLY A 922 25.91 2.08 -3.31
CA GLY A 922 25.52 1.90 -4.72
C GLY A 922 24.12 1.33 -4.87
N SER A 923 23.90 0.62 -5.97
CA SER A 923 22.61 0.03 -6.36
C SER A 923 22.15 -1.10 -5.41
N LEU A 924 20.86 -1.46 -5.52
CA LEU A 924 20.29 -2.65 -4.90
C LEU A 924 21.07 -3.91 -5.31
N LEU A 925 21.30 -4.82 -4.37
CA LEU A 925 22.03 -6.07 -4.65
C LEU A 925 21.33 -6.93 -5.71
N SER A 926 19.99 -6.92 -5.72
CA SER A 926 19.18 -7.56 -6.75
C SER A 926 19.52 -7.02 -8.14
N ASP A 927 19.53 -5.69 -8.31
CA ASP A 927 19.90 -5.03 -9.57
C ASP A 927 21.34 -5.31 -9.97
N VAL A 928 22.26 -5.31 -9.01
CA VAL A 928 23.67 -5.69 -9.25
C VAL A 928 23.75 -7.09 -9.83
N LEU A 929 23.04 -8.07 -9.26
CA LEU A 929 23.01 -9.43 -9.79
C LEU A 929 22.30 -9.49 -11.15
N ILE A 930 21.17 -8.80 -11.33
CA ILE A 930 20.41 -8.74 -12.59
C ILE A 930 21.31 -8.23 -13.73
N ASN A 931 21.99 -7.10 -13.52
CA ASN A 931 22.85 -6.48 -14.53
C ASN A 931 24.04 -7.37 -14.87
N TYR A 932 24.66 -8.00 -13.86
CA TYR A 932 25.74 -8.95 -14.06
C TYR A 932 25.28 -10.19 -14.85
N LEU A 933 24.10 -10.73 -14.54
CA LEU A 933 23.53 -11.87 -15.25
C LEU A 933 23.19 -11.52 -16.70
N LYS A 934 22.56 -10.36 -16.96
CA LYS A 934 22.28 -9.88 -18.33
C LYS A 934 23.56 -9.75 -19.17
N ALA A 935 24.63 -9.23 -18.58
CA ALA A 935 25.89 -9.00 -19.29
C ALA A 935 26.66 -10.30 -19.59
N ASN A 936 26.65 -11.28 -18.68
CA ASN A 936 27.51 -12.46 -18.75
C ASN A 936 26.78 -13.75 -19.16
N TYR A 937 25.46 -13.79 -18.99
CA TYR A 937 24.61 -14.95 -19.23
C TYR A 937 23.33 -14.55 -20.00
N PRO A 938 23.45 -13.85 -21.15
CA PRO A 938 22.30 -13.25 -21.82
C PRO A 938 21.22 -14.29 -22.14
N ALA A 939 19.96 -13.87 -22.02
CA ALA A 939 18.81 -14.66 -22.42
C ALA A 939 18.93 -15.10 -23.89
N LYS A 940 18.46 -16.31 -24.18
CA LYS A 940 18.55 -16.93 -25.51
C LYS A 940 17.37 -16.60 -26.41
#